data_AF-A0A1U7MR05-F1
#
_entry.id   AF-A0A1U7MR05-F1
#
_cell.length_a   1.000
_cell.length_b   1.000
_cell.length_c   1.000
_cell.angle_alpha   90.00
_cell.angle_beta   90.00
_cell.angle_gamma   90.00
#
_symmetry.space_group_name_H-M   'P 1'
#
loop_
_entity.id
_entity.type
_entity.pdbx_description
1 polymer ?
#
loop_
_entity_poly.entity_id
_entity_poly.type
_entity_poly.pdbx_seq_one_letter_code
_entity_poly.pdbx_strand_id
1 'polypeptide(L)'
;MEATSVLSARLLLDGGDGGAPARDRAARLLAVALRGRHPAGLEALALTAGFRRPSAAVAAALLDGEPLPAATTVPGETLPFTVALATAWAATGETGGLVAAVEVYRQVVGRHGPGGLRPVEQRHYLQAAYLAGRTDLVHEGLATLGGLTADVAEGLRADLLNPYVRRAGDADGAAAGEGLVDAADHQAWVAALGSRFRARDLLGPQVDPSGACLFDGLHLGPARSVDGPLVTVVVPAFRPDAGLLTSVRSVLAQSYGQLEVVVVDDASGPGFAAVFEAVAALDDRVRLLRQDRNGGAYVARNRALAEARGELVTTQDADDWSHPERLARQVAALTDHPEAVASRSAAVRARPDLTRQWFGYRPERMNASSLLVRREVFDRVGPFDTLRKGADSEFAERLRLVGPVQDVVAPLAITRLAAGSLSRADFAWGWHHPDRVLFRNAFRDWHRRVRAGEAALPLERKGPRPYAVPRRFRVDRDQETVPVGDPVDGPSRTGATGGAPSAAPLVLLADAARPVPSALGDGLAALAAADGGLPAVLVREDLTRAGAEPEPYDEELLAEAAAGHVELLTDADEVVAGTLLVLDPALLGPPALPLPELRAGEALVAAVPPSADEPVRDLEQAGEVVRTLTGRAPVWVARTPGEQQAWAADGWRLPLLGEALADRGHRLRSPGTGGGATGTGGGAPQDLHDRLVGALDLVAEIEETDAALPRRTTGRELLVRDRVARVGRSTPASSRWCLRLRGAWSEEDPAVRSVTAPVAADVVVLGKLDLADRVKLRAAYPEAGLVLAAQPAGPKGECGITRSVRAHEVVARHAPGLAPRMVSHGRTGSGVRYLVEELVEGRPLGSARALDARAAELLAALAGLHAGHGTRRTTVRQRWGDGLARRWAATVGTGIVPDGVAGRVAELLGRDADTLRVSWSHGDMVPSNVLAGPDGLTLLDWEHSQEAPVMHDAAKLHLFCGDPAALLDVVAEVLGVPRQDGRLSGAEELVLAHAQLVGRYPERRDRMRGHPRAEVYERQVRRQVDRLAQVVDRCDGSW
;
A
#
# COMPACT_ATOMS: atom_id res chain seq x y z
N MET A 1 -28.37 -14.94 -9.17
CA MET A 1 -27.82 -15.04 -10.54
C MET A 1 -27.44 -13.67 -11.09
N GLU A 2 -28.34 -12.71 -11.31
CA GLU A 2 -27.94 -11.43 -11.96
C GLU A 2 -26.98 -10.58 -11.10
N ALA A 3 -27.26 -10.38 -9.81
CA ALA A 3 -26.28 -9.75 -8.90
C ALA A 3 -24.95 -10.54 -8.81
N THR A 4 -25.00 -11.85 -9.05
CA THR A 4 -23.85 -12.76 -9.07
C THR A 4 -23.01 -12.60 -10.34
N SER A 5 -23.65 -12.44 -11.49
CA SER A 5 -22.96 -12.19 -12.76
C SER A 5 -22.36 -10.79 -12.79
N VAL A 6 -22.92 -9.81 -12.06
CA VAL A 6 -22.28 -8.49 -11.85
C VAL A 6 -20.97 -8.61 -11.07
N LEU A 7 -20.95 -9.29 -9.92
CA LEU A 7 -19.69 -9.48 -9.16
C LEU A 7 -18.65 -10.26 -9.99
N SER A 8 -19.09 -11.31 -10.69
CA SER A 8 -18.24 -12.09 -11.59
C SER A 8 -17.71 -11.24 -12.75
N ALA A 9 -18.56 -10.40 -13.36
CA ALA A 9 -18.17 -9.51 -14.44
C ALA A 9 -17.14 -8.48 -13.98
N ARG A 10 -17.34 -7.79 -12.85
CA ARG A 10 -16.38 -6.80 -12.34
C ARG A 10 -15.00 -7.42 -12.08
N LEU A 11 -14.96 -8.52 -11.33
CA LEU A 11 -13.72 -9.23 -11.00
C LEU A 11 -13.04 -9.93 -12.20
N LEU A 12 -13.69 -9.96 -13.37
CA LEU A 12 -13.14 -10.48 -14.63
C LEU A 12 -12.94 -9.41 -15.72
N LEU A 13 -13.47 -8.19 -15.58
CA LEU A 13 -13.48 -7.14 -16.62
C LEU A 13 -12.92 -5.78 -16.17
N ASP A 14 -13.06 -5.38 -14.89
CA ASP A 14 -12.60 -4.08 -14.40
C ASP A 14 -11.09 -4.08 -14.07
N GLY A 15 -10.50 -5.26 -13.86
CA GLY A 15 -9.08 -5.43 -14.13
C GLY A 15 -8.84 -5.31 -15.63
N GLY A 16 -7.94 -4.42 -16.07
CA GLY A 16 -7.53 -4.23 -17.48
C GLY A 16 -6.75 -5.41 -18.10
N ASP A 17 -7.03 -6.61 -17.58
CA ASP A 17 -6.19 -7.79 -17.47
C ASP A 17 -6.78 -8.96 -18.26
N GLY A 18 -7.21 -8.68 -19.49
CA GLY A 18 -7.48 -9.70 -20.50
C GLY A 18 -6.27 -10.60 -20.78
N GLY A 19 -5.07 -10.18 -20.36
CA GLY A 19 -3.83 -10.96 -20.38
C GLY A 19 -3.39 -11.60 -19.05
N ALA A 20 -4.09 -11.39 -17.93
CA ALA A 20 -3.66 -12.01 -16.66
C ALA A 20 -3.89 -13.54 -16.66
N PRO A 21 -3.01 -14.33 -16.02
CA PRO A 21 -3.23 -15.77 -15.83
C PRO A 21 -4.53 -16.06 -15.07
N ALA A 22 -5.27 -17.10 -15.50
CA ALA A 22 -6.50 -17.52 -14.83
C ALA A 22 -6.29 -17.89 -13.35
N ARG A 23 -5.08 -18.35 -12.99
CA ARG A 23 -4.68 -18.65 -11.60
C ARG A 23 -4.76 -17.43 -10.68
N ASP A 24 -4.43 -16.25 -11.19
CA ASP A 24 -4.35 -15.04 -10.37
C ASP A 24 -5.76 -14.45 -10.18
N ARG A 25 -6.61 -14.52 -11.21
CA ARG A 25 -8.06 -14.25 -11.09
C ARG A 25 -8.74 -15.23 -10.12
N ALA A 26 -8.41 -16.53 -10.19
CA ALA A 26 -8.92 -17.52 -9.25
C ALA A 26 -8.45 -17.28 -7.81
N ALA A 27 -7.21 -16.80 -7.61
CA ALA A 27 -6.69 -16.42 -6.30
C ALA A 27 -7.42 -15.19 -5.71
N ARG A 28 -7.75 -14.17 -6.52
CA ARG A 28 -8.58 -13.03 -6.08
C ARG A 28 -10.00 -13.47 -5.71
N LEU A 29 -10.66 -14.27 -6.55
CA LEU A 29 -12.00 -14.80 -6.24
C LEU A 29 -12.01 -15.69 -4.98
N LEU A 30 -10.94 -16.48 -4.75
CA LEU A 30 -10.74 -17.23 -3.52
C LEU A 30 -10.56 -16.31 -2.30
N ALA A 31 -9.80 -15.22 -2.45
CA ALA A 31 -9.63 -14.22 -1.40
C ALA A 31 -10.97 -13.58 -1.04
N VAL A 32 -11.80 -13.19 -2.01
CA VAL A 32 -13.16 -12.65 -1.77
C VAL A 32 -14.04 -13.67 -1.04
N ALA A 33 -14.04 -14.93 -1.47
CA ALA A 33 -14.84 -16.00 -0.84
C ALA A 33 -14.42 -16.28 0.62
N LEU A 34 -13.11 -16.31 0.91
CA LEU A 34 -12.58 -16.60 2.25
C LEU A 34 -12.62 -15.38 3.17
N ARG A 35 -12.09 -14.23 2.73
CA ARG A 35 -11.88 -13.03 3.55
C ARG A 35 -13.19 -12.32 3.88
N GLY A 36 -14.11 -12.22 2.92
CA GLY A 36 -15.45 -11.69 3.15
C GLY A 36 -16.44 -12.72 3.71
N ARG A 37 -16.10 -14.02 3.71
CA ARG A 37 -17.01 -15.16 3.97
C ARG A 37 -18.34 -15.11 3.19
N HIS A 38 -18.37 -14.37 2.07
CA HIS A 38 -19.61 -13.98 1.42
C HIS A 38 -20.02 -14.98 0.32
N PRO A 39 -21.26 -15.50 0.30
CA PRO A 39 -21.69 -16.53 -0.66
C PRO A 39 -21.44 -16.15 -2.13
N ALA A 40 -21.54 -14.88 -2.50
CA ALA A 40 -21.29 -14.44 -3.87
C ALA A 40 -19.85 -14.73 -4.37
N GLY A 41 -18.86 -14.87 -3.49
CA GLY A 41 -17.51 -15.32 -3.87
C GLY A 41 -17.48 -16.80 -4.30
N LEU A 42 -18.18 -17.66 -3.56
CA LEU A 42 -18.36 -19.08 -3.92
C LEU A 42 -19.14 -19.25 -5.22
N GLU A 43 -20.17 -18.41 -5.42
CA GLU A 43 -20.98 -18.41 -6.63
C GLU A 43 -20.21 -17.86 -7.85
N ALA A 44 -19.40 -16.81 -7.68
CA ALA A 44 -18.54 -16.29 -8.74
C ALA A 44 -17.44 -17.31 -9.13
N LEU A 45 -16.87 -18.03 -8.17
CA LEU A 45 -15.98 -19.16 -8.43
C LEU A 45 -16.69 -20.27 -9.23
N ALA A 46 -17.92 -20.64 -8.87
CA ALA A 46 -18.69 -21.67 -9.56
C ALA A 46 -19.05 -21.26 -11.02
N LEU A 47 -19.51 -20.03 -11.23
CA LEU A 47 -19.80 -19.51 -12.57
C LEU A 47 -18.53 -19.44 -13.44
N THR A 48 -17.42 -18.96 -12.89
CA THR A 48 -16.14 -18.82 -13.63
C THR A 48 -15.47 -20.17 -13.93
N ALA A 49 -15.68 -21.16 -13.05
CA ALA A 49 -15.32 -22.55 -13.31
C ALA A 49 -16.17 -23.20 -14.43
N GLY A 50 -17.27 -22.58 -14.86
CA GLY A 50 -18.14 -23.08 -15.93
C GLY A 50 -19.32 -23.94 -15.46
N PHE A 51 -19.64 -23.96 -14.16
CA PHE A 51 -20.85 -24.63 -13.66
C PHE A 51 -22.12 -23.85 -14.03
N ARG A 52 -23.18 -24.57 -14.42
CA ARG A 52 -24.48 -24.01 -14.81
C ARG A 52 -25.54 -24.05 -13.69
N ARG A 53 -25.12 -24.26 -12.44
CA ARG A 53 -25.96 -24.33 -11.24
C ARG A 53 -25.25 -23.65 -10.06
N PRO A 54 -25.98 -23.14 -9.05
CA PRO A 54 -25.37 -22.45 -7.91
C PRO A 54 -24.37 -23.31 -7.15
N SER A 55 -23.44 -22.69 -6.44
CA SER A 55 -22.35 -23.33 -5.69
C SER A 55 -22.83 -24.47 -4.79
N ALA A 56 -23.87 -24.23 -3.99
CA ALA A 56 -24.47 -25.25 -3.12
C ALA A 56 -25.06 -26.44 -3.91
N ALA A 57 -25.60 -26.20 -5.11
CA ALA A 57 -26.13 -27.26 -5.99
C ALA A 57 -25.02 -28.02 -6.74
N VAL A 58 -23.84 -27.41 -6.95
CA VAL A 58 -22.64 -28.14 -7.40
C VAL A 58 -22.13 -29.05 -6.29
N ALA A 59 -22.06 -28.54 -5.05
CA ALA A 59 -21.65 -29.33 -3.90
C ALA A 59 -22.57 -30.53 -3.66
N ALA A 60 -23.89 -30.33 -3.63
CA ALA A 60 -24.88 -31.41 -3.51
C ALA A 60 -24.70 -32.49 -4.59
N ALA A 61 -24.62 -32.10 -5.86
CA ALA A 61 -24.41 -33.03 -6.97
C ALA A 61 -23.11 -33.86 -6.85
N LEU A 62 -22.04 -33.30 -6.29
CA LEU A 62 -20.80 -34.04 -6.02
C LEU A 62 -20.94 -35.03 -4.86
N LEU A 63 -21.78 -34.73 -3.85
CA LEU A 63 -22.15 -35.66 -2.78
C LEU A 63 -23.01 -36.83 -3.32
N ASP A 64 -23.89 -36.54 -4.29
CA ASP A 64 -24.67 -37.53 -5.04
C ASP A 64 -23.84 -38.33 -6.07
N GLY A 65 -22.54 -38.01 -6.21
CA GLY A 65 -21.59 -38.75 -7.07
C GLY A 65 -21.52 -38.31 -8.53
N GLU A 66 -22.07 -37.14 -8.90
CA GLU A 66 -21.93 -36.64 -10.28
C GLU A 66 -20.46 -36.36 -10.65
N PRO A 67 -20.02 -36.71 -11.88
CA PRO A 67 -18.69 -36.35 -12.37
C PRO A 67 -18.61 -34.86 -12.72
N LEU A 68 -17.46 -34.22 -12.42
CA LEU A 68 -17.16 -32.86 -12.86
C LEU A 68 -17.28 -32.75 -14.40
N PRO A 69 -18.02 -31.78 -14.95
CA PRO A 69 -18.07 -31.60 -16.41
C PRO A 69 -16.66 -31.30 -16.94
N ALA A 70 -16.26 -31.89 -18.07
CA ALA A 70 -14.89 -31.74 -18.61
C ALA A 70 -14.48 -30.28 -18.83
N ALA A 71 -15.43 -29.41 -19.19
CA ALA A 71 -15.22 -27.97 -19.34
C ALA A 71 -14.81 -27.25 -18.04
N THR A 72 -15.02 -27.85 -16.85
CA THR A 72 -14.62 -27.30 -15.55
C THR A 72 -13.19 -27.67 -15.13
N THR A 73 -12.54 -28.56 -15.88
CA THR A 73 -11.18 -29.07 -15.59
C THR A 73 -10.21 -28.78 -16.73
N VAL A 74 -10.34 -27.63 -17.41
CA VAL A 74 -9.42 -27.23 -18.49
C VAL A 74 -8.16 -26.59 -17.87
N PRO A 75 -6.96 -27.16 -18.05
CA PRO A 75 -5.73 -26.61 -17.48
C PRO A 75 -5.42 -25.21 -17.99
N GLY A 76 -5.07 -24.30 -17.10
CA GLY A 76 -4.76 -22.89 -17.45
C GLY A 76 -5.99 -22.00 -17.66
N GLU A 77 -7.19 -22.57 -17.81
CA GLU A 77 -8.44 -21.84 -18.02
C GLU A 77 -9.39 -22.00 -16.83
N THR A 78 -10.22 -23.04 -16.79
CA THR A 78 -11.27 -23.24 -15.76
C THR A 78 -10.79 -23.98 -14.51
N LEU A 79 -9.80 -24.89 -14.66
CA LEU A 79 -9.28 -25.70 -13.56
C LEU A 79 -8.85 -24.89 -12.32
N PRO A 80 -8.19 -23.72 -12.42
CA PRO A 80 -7.84 -22.92 -11.25
C PRO A 80 -9.05 -22.45 -10.43
N PHE A 81 -10.17 -22.13 -11.07
CA PHE A 81 -11.40 -21.70 -10.40
C PHE A 81 -12.11 -22.88 -9.72
N THR A 82 -12.12 -24.05 -10.35
CA THR A 82 -12.65 -25.31 -9.77
C THR A 82 -11.87 -25.73 -8.52
N VAL A 83 -10.53 -25.64 -8.55
CA VAL A 83 -9.67 -25.95 -7.41
C VAL A 83 -9.78 -24.89 -6.31
N ALA A 84 -9.96 -23.62 -6.67
CA ALA A 84 -10.27 -22.55 -5.72
C ALA A 84 -11.63 -22.76 -5.03
N LEU A 85 -12.68 -23.14 -5.77
CA LEU A 85 -14.01 -23.44 -5.24
C LEU A 85 -13.97 -24.55 -4.18
N ALA A 86 -13.31 -25.67 -4.48
CA ALA A 86 -13.07 -26.74 -3.52
C ALA A 86 -12.30 -26.26 -2.28
N THR A 87 -11.26 -25.44 -2.48
CA THR A 87 -10.47 -24.86 -1.38
C THR A 87 -11.33 -23.95 -0.49
N ALA A 88 -12.31 -23.25 -1.05
CA ALA A 88 -13.23 -22.39 -0.31
C ALA A 88 -14.27 -23.19 0.48
N TRP A 89 -14.86 -24.26 -0.10
CA TRP A 89 -15.76 -25.16 0.63
C TRP A 89 -15.07 -25.88 1.79
N ALA A 90 -13.85 -26.40 1.58
CA ALA A 90 -13.10 -27.06 2.65
C ALA A 90 -12.69 -26.10 3.79
N ALA A 91 -12.55 -24.80 3.51
CA ALA A 91 -12.19 -23.79 4.50
C ALA A 91 -13.32 -23.42 5.47
N THR A 92 -14.60 -23.70 5.15
CA THR A 92 -15.71 -23.52 6.11
C THR A 92 -15.62 -24.49 7.29
N GLY A 93 -15.03 -25.68 7.05
CA GLY A 93 -14.96 -26.77 8.02
C GLY A 93 -16.26 -27.57 8.15
N GLU A 94 -17.28 -27.27 7.35
CA GLU A 94 -18.54 -28.02 7.31
C GLU A 94 -18.36 -29.37 6.60
N THR A 95 -18.94 -30.44 7.14
CA THR A 95 -18.76 -31.81 6.61
C THR A 95 -19.13 -31.94 5.14
N GLY A 96 -20.24 -31.33 4.71
CA GLY A 96 -20.66 -31.35 3.30
C GLY A 96 -19.68 -30.61 2.37
N GLY A 97 -19.17 -29.45 2.80
CA GLY A 97 -18.16 -28.69 2.07
C GLY A 97 -16.81 -29.41 1.97
N LEU A 98 -16.40 -30.07 3.06
CA LEU A 98 -15.20 -30.92 3.10
C LEU A 98 -15.31 -32.11 2.14
N VAL A 99 -16.41 -32.87 2.15
CA VAL A 99 -16.60 -34.03 1.27
C VAL A 99 -16.71 -33.60 -0.20
N ALA A 100 -17.47 -32.55 -0.51
CA ALA A 100 -17.56 -32.02 -1.88
C ALA A 100 -16.20 -31.54 -2.41
N ALA A 101 -15.40 -30.85 -1.58
CA ALA A 101 -14.05 -30.44 -1.95
C ALA A 101 -13.11 -31.63 -2.19
N VAL A 102 -13.16 -32.65 -1.34
CA VAL A 102 -12.39 -33.90 -1.49
C VAL A 102 -12.70 -34.57 -2.83
N GLU A 103 -13.97 -34.62 -3.23
CA GLU A 103 -14.37 -35.20 -4.51
C GLU A 103 -13.86 -34.38 -5.72
N VAL A 104 -13.87 -33.04 -5.64
CA VAL A 104 -13.23 -32.20 -6.67
C VAL A 104 -11.74 -32.50 -6.80
N TYR A 105 -11.00 -32.49 -5.69
CA TYR A 105 -9.56 -32.75 -5.71
C TYR A 105 -9.25 -34.15 -6.25
N ARG A 106 -10.01 -35.17 -5.82
CA ARG A 106 -9.87 -36.57 -6.28
C ARG A 106 -10.10 -36.69 -7.79
N GLN A 107 -11.16 -36.08 -8.33
CA GLN A 107 -11.41 -36.10 -9.78
C GLN A 107 -10.37 -35.31 -10.58
N VAL A 108 -9.83 -34.21 -10.04
CA VAL A 108 -8.74 -33.46 -10.68
C VAL A 108 -7.46 -34.29 -10.75
N VAL A 109 -7.06 -34.95 -9.66
CA VAL A 109 -5.88 -35.86 -9.64
C VAL A 109 -6.10 -37.06 -10.57
N GLY A 110 -7.30 -37.64 -10.60
CA GLY A 110 -7.64 -38.74 -11.52
C GLY A 110 -7.58 -38.39 -13.01
N ARG A 111 -7.75 -37.10 -13.38
CA ARG A 111 -7.72 -36.61 -14.77
C ARG A 111 -6.36 -36.10 -15.23
N HIS A 112 -5.60 -35.49 -14.31
CA HIS A 112 -4.38 -34.74 -14.64
C HIS A 112 -3.13 -35.26 -13.89
N GLY A 113 -3.27 -36.36 -13.15
CA GLY A 113 -2.26 -36.88 -12.24
C GLY A 113 -1.99 -35.95 -11.05
N PRO A 114 -0.99 -36.27 -10.20
CA PRO A 114 -0.57 -35.42 -9.09
C PRO A 114 -0.23 -33.97 -9.49
N GLY A 115 0.26 -33.77 -10.73
CA GLY A 115 0.57 -32.45 -11.28
C GLY A 115 -0.65 -31.55 -11.55
N GLY A 116 -1.87 -32.08 -11.49
CA GLY A 116 -3.10 -31.30 -11.56
C GLY A 116 -3.33 -30.35 -10.37
N LEU A 117 -2.68 -30.63 -9.23
CA LEU A 117 -2.73 -29.81 -8.01
C LEU A 117 -1.33 -29.30 -7.65
N ARG A 118 -1.22 -28.02 -7.26
CA ARG A 118 0.02 -27.44 -6.70
C ARG A 118 0.34 -28.05 -5.33
N PRO A 119 1.59 -27.99 -4.84
CA PRO A 119 1.97 -28.43 -3.49
C PRO A 119 1.04 -27.97 -2.35
N VAL A 120 0.59 -26.72 -2.40
CA VAL A 120 -0.35 -26.15 -1.41
C VAL A 120 -1.75 -26.77 -1.48
N GLU A 121 -2.20 -27.15 -2.68
CA GLU A 121 -3.51 -27.77 -2.96
C GLU A 121 -3.49 -29.28 -2.69
N GLN A 122 -2.37 -29.97 -2.95
CA GLN A 122 -2.17 -31.37 -2.54
C GLN A 122 -2.26 -31.51 -1.02
N ARG A 123 -1.69 -30.55 -0.27
CA ARG A 123 -1.88 -30.43 1.18
C ARG A 123 -3.36 -30.20 1.54
N HIS A 124 -4.04 -29.24 0.89
CA HIS A 124 -5.45 -28.97 1.16
C HIS A 124 -6.33 -30.21 0.92
N TYR A 125 -6.08 -30.95 -0.16
CA TYR A 125 -6.76 -32.21 -0.47
C TYR A 125 -6.63 -33.22 0.68
N LEU A 126 -5.41 -33.54 1.13
CA LEU A 126 -5.26 -34.57 2.18
C LEU A 126 -5.71 -34.10 3.56
N GLN A 127 -5.62 -32.80 3.86
CA GLN A 127 -6.20 -32.25 5.08
C GLN A 127 -7.73 -32.28 5.05
N ALA A 128 -8.36 -31.95 3.91
CA ALA A 128 -9.80 -32.08 3.74
C ALA A 128 -10.24 -33.55 3.78
N ALA A 129 -9.49 -34.48 3.17
CA ALA A 129 -9.77 -35.91 3.18
C ALA A 129 -9.71 -36.48 4.61
N TYR A 130 -8.69 -36.14 5.39
CA TYR A 130 -8.62 -36.52 6.80
C TYR A 130 -9.82 -35.97 7.61
N LEU A 131 -10.14 -34.68 7.44
CA LEU A 131 -11.24 -34.03 8.15
C LEU A 131 -12.64 -34.51 7.70
N ALA A 132 -12.74 -35.06 6.49
CA ALA A 132 -13.92 -35.74 5.95
C ALA A 132 -13.99 -37.25 6.32
N GLY A 133 -13.03 -37.78 7.09
CA GLY A 133 -12.96 -39.20 7.44
C GLY A 133 -12.45 -40.13 6.32
N ARG A 134 -12.08 -39.59 5.16
CA ARG A 134 -11.59 -40.34 3.98
C ARG A 134 -10.11 -40.70 4.11
N THR A 135 -9.81 -41.51 5.12
CA THR A 135 -8.45 -42.00 5.42
C THR A 135 -7.83 -42.81 4.28
N ASP A 136 -8.66 -43.50 3.49
CA ASP A 136 -8.29 -44.18 2.25
C ASP A 136 -7.56 -43.26 1.26
N LEU A 137 -8.13 -42.08 1.00
CA LEU A 137 -7.55 -41.07 0.11
C LEU A 137 -6.32 -40.40 0.71
N VAL A 138 -6.21 -40.36 2.05
CA VAL A 138 -4.98 -39.87 2.73
C VAL A 138 -3.84 -40.88 2.58
N HIS A 139 -4.11 -42.19 2.70
CA HIS A 139 -3.11 -43.24 2.48
C HIS A 139 -2.64 -43.27 1.01
N GLU A 140 -3.56 -43.24 0.05
CA GLU A 140 -3.24 -43.12 -1.39
C GLU A 140 -2.42 -41.85 -1.66
N GLY A 141 -2.86 -40.71 -1.14
CA GLY A 141 -2.21 -39.42 -1.32
C GLY A 141 -0.80 -39.36 -0.74
N LEU A 142 -0.57 -39.93 0.45
CA LEU A 142 0.74 -40.00 1.10
C LEU A 142 1.75 -40.90 0.35
N ALA A 143 1.29 -41.72 -0.59
CA ALA A 143 2.13 -42.55 -1.47
C ALA A 143 2.32 -41.96 -2.88
N THR A 144 1.40 -41.08 -3.34
CA THR A 144 1.34 -40.62 -4.74
C THR A 144 1.60 -39.12 -4.93
N LEU A 145 1.43 -38.28 -3.90
CA LEU A 145 1.54 -36.82 -3.99
C LEU A 145 2.90 -36.29 -3.50
N GLY A 146 3.75 -35.86 -4.43
CA GLY A 146 5.11 -35.38 -4.13
C GLY A 146 5.23 -33.96 -3.58
N GLY A 147 4.13 -33.19 -3.47
CA GLY A 147 4.13 -31.78 -3.06
C GLY A 147 3.95 -31.52 -1.56
N LEU A 148 3.97 -32.55 -0.73
CA LEU A 148 3.77 -32.42 0.72
C LEU A 148 5.05 -31.98 1.43
N THR A 149 4.90 -31.15 2.45
CA THR A 149 6.00 -30.80 3.38
C THR A 149 6.10 -31.85 4.48
N ALA A 150 7.32 -32.10 4.98
CA ALA A 150 7.60 -33.18 5.91
C ALA A 150 6.74 -33.11 7.19
N ASP A 151 6.56 -31.92 7.77
CA ASP A 151 5.69 -31.69 8.94
C ASP A 151 4.21 -32.03 8.69
N VAL A 152 3.71 -31.81 7.47
CA VAL A 152 2.35 -32.19 7.06
C VAL A 152 2.25 -33.69 6.86
N ALA A 153 3.24 -34.33 6.23
CA ALA A 153 3.21 -35.76 5.95
C ALA A 153 3.41 -36.62 7.22
N GLU A 154 4.34 -36.24 8.10
CA GLU A 154 4.50 -36.80 9.45
C GLU A 154 3.27 -36.49 10.33
N GLY A 155 2.66 -35.31 10.12
CA GLY A 155 1.36 -34.91 10.65
C GLY A 155 0.27 -35.94 10.32
N LEU A 156 -0.04 -36.12 9.04
CA LEU A 156 -1.08 -37.05 8.60
C LEU A 156 -0.76 -38.51 9.00
N ARG A 157 0.51 -38.94 8.99
CA ARG A 157 0.87 -40.34 9.32
C ARG A 157 0.58 -40.72 10.78
N ALA A 158 1.00 -39.93 11.78
CA ALA A 158 0.63 -40.29 13.17
C ALA A 158 -0.85 -40.03 13.47
N ASP A 159 -1.47 -39.06 12.79
CA ASP A 159 -2.90 -38.78 12.93
C ASP A 159 -3.77 -39.92 12.35
N LEU A 160 -3.26 -40.66 11.36
CA LEU A 160 -3.84 -41.92 10.83
C LEU A 160 -3.55 -43.13 11.72
N LEU A 161 -2.42 -43.17 12.43
CA LEU A 161 -2.06 -44.26 13.35
C LEU A 161 -2.77 -44.16 14.71
N ASN A 162 -3.36 -43.01 15.06
CA ASN A 162 -4.00 -42.79 16.37
C ASN A 162 -5.18 -43.76 16.61
N PRO A 163 -5.05 -44.76 17.52
CA PRO A 163 -6.07 -45.80 17.69
C PRO A 163 -7.28 -45.35 18.53
N TYR A 164 -7.20 -44.18 19.17
CA TYR A 164 -8.24 -43.63 20.04
C TYR A 164 -9.25 -42.73 19.30
N VAL A 165 -8.96 -42.40 18.03
CA VAL A 165 -9.79 -41.49 17.21
C VAL A 165 -10.73 -42.30 16.34
N ARG A 166 -12.03 -42.25 16.69
CA ARG A 166 -13.14 -42.81 15.91
C ARG A 166 -13.26 -42.12 14.55
N ARG A 167 -13.58 -42.90 13.52
CA ARG A 167 -13.62 -42.50 12.11
C ARG A 167 -14.98 -42.85 11.51
N ALA A 168 -15.42 -42.08 10.52
CA ALA A 168 -16.64 -42.37 9.79
C ALA A 168 -16.46 -43.68 8.98
N GLY A 169 -17.19 -44.72 9.33
CA GLY A 169 -17.02 -46.08 8.77
C GLY A 169 -16.55 -47.12 9.79
N ASP A 170 -16.11 -46.71 11.00
CA ASP A 170 -16.00 -47.64 12.13
C ASP A 170 -17.41 -48.19 12.45
N ALA A 171 -17.54 -49.51 12.67
CA ALA A 171 -18.85 -50.15 12.72
C ALA A 171 -19.71 -49.71 13.93
N ASP A 172 -20.93 -49.24 13.65
CA ASP A 172 -21.95 -48.89 14.64
C ASP A 172 -22.36 -50.13 15.46
N GLY A 173 -21.68 -50.31 16.59
CA GLY A 173 -21.85 -51.45 17.50
C GLY A 173 -20.83 -51.45 18.63
N ALA A 174 -19.61 -50.95 18.37
CA ALA A 174 -18.65 -50.65 19.44
C ALA A 174 -19.04 -49.33 20.13
N ALA A 175 -19.66 -49.42 21.32
CA ALA A 175 -19.75 -48.28 22.23
C ALA A 175 -18.35 -47.73 22.58
N ALA A 176 -18.26 -46.51 23.11
CA ALA A 176 -16.99 -45.93 23.58
C ALA A 176 -16.56 -46.50 24.96
N GLY A 177 -16.70 -47.81 25.14
CA GLY A 177 -16.38 -48.53 26.36
C GLY A 177 -15.40 -49.67 26.10
N GLU A 178 -14.33 -49.69 26.88
CA GLU A 178 -13.63 -50.90 27.38
C GLU A 178 -13.03 -51.87 26.34
N GLY A 179 -12.97 -51.47 25.07
CA GLY A 179 -12.06 -52.07 24.09
C GLY A 179 -10.61 -51.69 24.42
N LEU A 180 -9.81 -52.65 24.89
CA LEU A 180 -8.36 -52.49 25.07
C LEU A 180 -7.70 -52.20 23.71
N VAL A 181 -7.21 -50.97 23.54
CA VAL A 181 -6.27 -50.62 22.46
C VAL A 181 -4.99 -51.43 22.64
N ASP A 182 -4.52 -52.07 21.57
CA ASP A 182 -3.32 -52.90 21.64
C ASP A 182 -2.06 -52.07 21.97
N ALA A 183 -1.17 -52.65 22.78
CA ALA A 183 0.04 -51.98 23.22
C ALA A 183 1.01 -51.67 22.06
N ALA A 184 1.04 -52.50 21.00
CA ALA A 184 1.85 -52.24 19.82
C ALA A 184 1.27 -51.11 18.96
N ASP A 185 -0.06 -51.04 18.80
CA ASP A 185 -0.72 -49.93 18.08
C ASP A 185 -0.51 -48.59 18.81
N HIS A 186 -0.68 -48.58 20.14
CA HIS A 186 -0.36 -47.43 20.97
C HIS A 186 1.10 -46.99 20.81
N GLN A 187 2.05 -47.93 20.89
CA GLN A 187 3.48 -47.62 20.76
C GLN A 187 3.87 -47.18 19.35
N ALA A 188 3.28 -47.76 18.30
CA ALA A 188 3.48 -47.34 16.91
C ALA A 188 2.97 -45.90 16.70
N TRP A 189 1.82 -45.56 17.27
CA TRP A 189 1.28 -44.21 17.25
C TRP A 189 2.15 -43.20 18.01
N VAL A 190 2.55 -43.49 19.25
CA VAL A 190 3.44 -42.62 20.05
C VAL A 190 4.81 -42.46 19.38
N ALA A 191 5.36 -43.53 18.81
CA ALA A 191 6.59 -43.46 18.02
C ALA A 191 6.43 -42.53 16.81
N ALA A 192 5.29 -42.56 16.11
CA ALA A 192 4.99 -41.68 14.98
C ALA A 192 4.71 -40.22 15.42
N LEU A 193 4.05 -40.00 16.56
CA LEU A 193 3.84 -38.67 17.16
C LEU A 193 5.19 -38.00 17.47
N GLY A 194 6.10 -38.75 18.09
CA GLY A 194 7.45 -38.31 18.44
C GLY A 194 8.46 -38.23 17.28
N SER A 195 8.09 -38.62 16.04
CA SER A 195 9.02 -38.60 14.89
C SER A 195 9.61 -37.21 14.63
N ARG A 196 8.75 -36.18 14.66
CA ARG A 196 9.14 -34.78 14.42
C ARG A 196 10.11 -34.21 15.46
N PHE A 197 10.04 -34.73 16.69
CA PHE A 197 10.94 -34.36 17.78
C PHE A 197 12.31 -34.99 17.54
N ARG A 198 12.36 -36.30 17.22
CA ARG A 198 13.61 -37.01 16.92
C ARG A 198 14.33 -36.44 15.68
N ALA A 199 13.59 -35.91 14.71
CA ALA A 199 14.14 -35.17 13.56
C ALA A 199 14.75 -33.78 13.90
N ARG A 200 14.81 -33.40 15.18
CA ARG A 200 15.44 -32.18 15.72
C ARG A 200 16.31 -32.48 16.95
N ASP A 201 16.76 -33.74 17.06
CA ASP A 201 17.55 -34.27 18.18
C ASP A 201 16.87 -34.08 19.55
N LEU A 202 15.55 -34.22 19.60
CA LEU A 202 14.74 -34.25 20.82
C LEU A 202 14.16 -35.65 21.05
N LEU A 203 14.00 -36.05 22.31
CA LEU A 203 13.20 -37.25 22.63
C LEU A 203 11.72 -37.02 22.29
N GLY A 204 11.05 -38.07 21.82
CA GLY A 204 9.62 -38.03 21.48
C GLY A 204 8.73 -38.12 22.72
N PRO A 205 7.71 -37.25 22.88
CA PRO A 205 6.78 -37.31 24.00
C PRO A 205 6.08 -38.66 24.07
N GLN A 206 5.85 -39.12 25.30
CA GLN A 206 5.04 -40.30 25.62
C GLN A 206 3.62 -39.85 25.98
N VAL A 207 2.65 -40.77 25.88
CA VAL A 207 1.24 -40.50 26.16
C VAL A 207 0.71 -41.56 27.12
N ASP A 208 0.22 -41.15 28.29
CA ASP A 208 -0.58 -42.01 29.16
C ASP A 208 -2.05 -41.92 28.74
N PRO A 209 -2.69 -43.00 28.23
CA PRO A 209 -4.08 -42.95 27.79
C PRO A 209 -5.09 -42.85 28.95
N SER A 210 -4.65 -42.94 30.22
CA SER A 210 -5.50 -42.74 31.41
C SER A 210 -5.66 -41.27 31.83
N GLY A 211 -4.98 -40.34 31.16
CA GLY A 211 -5.17 -38.90 31.36
C GLY A 211 -6.60 -38.44 31.01
N ALA A 212 -7.04 -37.31 31.59
CA ALA A 212 -8.39 -36.76 31.40
C ALA A 212 -8.79 -36.59 29.93
N CYS A 213 -7.80 -36.32 29.07
CA CYS A 213 -7.76 -36.84 27.70
C CYS A 213 -6.30 -37.13 27.31
N LEU A 214 -6.05 -37.62 26.08
CA LEU A 214 -4.72 -37.98 25.60
C LEU A 214 -3.69 -36.84 25.74
N PHE A 215 -4.11 -35.59 25.52
CA PHE A 215 -3.25 -34.42 25.72
C PHE A 215 -2.77 -34.28 27.19
N ASP A 216 -3.61 -34.57 28.18
CA ASP A 216 -3.23 -34.54 29.60
C ASP A 216 -2.40 -35.75 30.03
N GLY A 217 -2.30 -36.77 29.17
CA GLY A 217 -1.35 -37.87 29.27
C GLY A 217 0.07 -37.56 28.78
N LEU A 218 0.33 -36.36 28.22
CA LEU A 218 1.64 -36.01 27.67
C LEU A 218 2.72 -35.94 28.75
N HIS A 219 3.72 -36.80 28.64
CA HIS A 219 4.86 -36.85 29.55
C HIS A 219 6.17 -37.19 28.83
N LEU A 220 7.29 -36.98 29.53
CA LEU A 220 8.62 -37.38 29.08
C LEU A 220 9.50 -37.65 30.31
N GLY A 221 10.45 -38.58 30.19
CA GLY A 221 11.43 -38.85 31.25
C GLY A 221 12.36 -37.66 31.52
N PRO A 222 13.04 -37.65 32.68
CA PRO A 222 13.90 -36.53 33.09
C PRO A 222 15.06 -36.33 32.10
N ALA A 223 15.10 -35.15 31.48
CA ALA A 223 16.22 -34.71 30.68
C ALA A 223 17.39 -34.28 31.60
N ARG A 224 18.64 -34.40 31.11
CA ARG A 224 19.85 -34.05 31.87
C ARG A 224 19.79 -32.58 32.34
N SER A 225 19.95 -32.35 33.65
CA SER A 225 19.89 -31.01 34.24
C SER A 225 20.97 -30.07 33.68
N VAL A 226 20.62 -28.79 33.54
CA VAL A 226 21.48 -27.68 33.10
C VAL A 226 21.25 -26.47 33.99
N ASP A 227 22.34 -25.83 34.41
CA ASP A 227 22.35 -24.63 35.27
C ASP A 227 22.40 -23.31 34.48
N GLY A 228 22.10 -22.20 35.15
CA GLY A 228 22.24 -20.84 34.62
C GLY A 228 21.42 -19.81 35.40
N PRO A 229 21.17 -18.60 34.83
CA PRO A 229 20.38 -17.55 35.47
C PRO A 229 18.92 -17.97 35.75
N LEU A 230 18.32 -17.40 36.80
CA LEU A 230 16.94 -17.74 37.19
C LEU A 230 15.93 -17.35 36.09
N VAL A 231 15.07 -18.31 35.71
CA VAL A 231 13.94 -18.09 34.78
C VAL A 231 12.62 -18.01 35.54
N THR A 232 11.88 -16.89 35.42
CA THR A 232 10.48 -16.83 35.84
C THR A 232 9.57 -17.32 34.71
N VAL A 233 8.76 -18.35 34.96
CA VAL A 233 7.72 -18.83 34.02
C VAL A 233 6.34 -18.37 34.49
N VAL A 234 5.67 -17.56 33.68
CA VAL A 234 4.38 -16.94 34.00
C VAL A 234 3.22 -17.72 33.37
N VAL A 235 2.30 -18.20 34.21
CA VAL A 235 1.13 -19.00 33.81
C VAL A 235 -0.18 -18.29 34.17
N PRO A 236 -0.78 -17.49 33.25
CA PRO A 236 -2.09 -16.87 33.49
C PRO A 236 -3.21 -17.91 33.32
N ALA A 237 -4.13 -17.99 34.27
CA ALA A 237 -5.22 -18.96 34.27
C ALA A 237 -6.55 -18.29 34.65
N PHE A 238 -7.60 -18.55 33.87
CA PHE A 238 -8.98 -18.18 34.19
C PHE A 238 -9.88 -19.39 33.98
N ARG A 239 -10.58 -19.80 35.05
CA ARG A 239 -11.47 -20.97 35.09
C ARG A 239 -10.83 -22.25 34.51
N PRO A 240 -9.61 -22.62 34.96
CA PRO A 240 -8.87 -23.75 34.42
C PRO A 240 -9.56 -25.08 34.70
N ASP A 241 -9.34 -26.05 33.80
CA ASP A 241 -9.63 -27.46 34.02
C ASP A 241 -8.35 -28.22 34.46
N ALA A 242 -8.35 -29.55 34.33
CA ALA A 242 -7.18 -30.37 34.64
C ALA A 242 -5.93 -30.03 33.80
N GLY A 243 -6.07 -29.35 32.66
CA GLY A 243 -4.98 -28.92 31.81
C GLY A 243 -3.96 -28.02 32.51
N LEU A 244 -4.35 -27.27 33.55
CA LEU A 244 -3.39 -26.47 34.34
C LEU A 244 -2.38 -27.35 35.10
N LEU A 245 -2.78 -28.55 35.54
CA LEU A 245 -1.84 -29.53 36.11
C LEU A 245 -0.88 -30.05 35.02
N THR A 246 -1.38 -30.35 33.82
CA THR A 246 -0.57 -30.77 32.66
C THR A 246 0.46 -29.70 32.29
N SER A 247 0.03 -28.44 32.18
CA SER A 247 0.89 -27.31 31.82
C SER A 247 1.96 -27.07 32.89
N VAL A 248 1.59 -26.90 34.16
CA VAL A 248 2.55 -26.64 35.24
C VAL A 248 3.51 -27.82 35.45
N ARG A 249 3.06 -29.08 35.38
CA ARG A 249 3.95 -30.26 35.45
C ARG A 249 4.99 -30.25 34.32
N SER A 250 4.61 -29.85 33.10
CA SER A 250 5.55 -29.76 31.96
C SER A 250 6.60 -28.65 32.12
N VAL A 251 6.32 -27.63 32.93
CA VAL A 251 7.28 -26.57 33.32
C VAL A 251 8.16 -27.01 34.49
N LEU A 252 7.61 -27.74 35.47
CA LEU A 252 8.40 -28.25 36.60
C LEU A 252 9.37 -29.37 36.18
N ALA A 253 9.05 -30.11 35.11
CA ALA A 253 9.86 -31.17 34.50
C ALA A 253 10.90 -30.68 33.47
N GLN A 254 11.19 -29.37 33.40
CA GLN A 254 12.26 -28.85 32.53
C GLN A 254 13.64 -29.34 32.99
N SER A 255 14.56 -29.57 32.05
CA SER A 255 15.98 -29.81 32.39
C SER A 255 16.67 -28.57 32.97
N TYR A 256 16.07 -27.40 32.81
CA TYR A 256 16.59 -26.15 33.35
C TYR A 256 16.16 -25.99 34.81
N GLY A 257 17.04 -26.34 35.76
CA GLY A 257 16.67 -26.44 37.17
C GLY A 257 16.34 -25.10 37.84
N GLN A 258 17.00 -24.02 37.40
CA GLN A 258 16.90 -22.67 37.97
C GLN A 258 15.67 -21.93 37.44
N LEU A 259 14.48 -22.30 37.95
CA LEU A 259 13.22 -21.65 37.60
C LEU A 259 12.30 -21.39 38.81
N GLU A 260 11.43 -20.40 38.68
CA GLU A 260 10.20 -20.25 39.47
C GLU A 260 8.98 -20.28 38.54
N VAL A 261 7.84 -20.75 39.02
CA VAL A 261 6.57 -20.76 38.27
C VAL A 261 5.57 -19.84 38.96
N VAL A 262 5.20 -18.74 38.32
CA VAL A 262 4.21 -17.78 38.84
C VAL A 262 2.88 -18.04 38.14
N VAL A 263 1.99 -18.74 38.84
CA VAL A 263 0.61 -19.02 38.39
C VAL A 263 -0.28 -17.86 38.85
N VAL A 264 -1.12 -17.34 37.96
CA VAL A 264 -2.04 -16.23 38.27
C VAL A 264 -3.48 -16.63 38.00
N ASP A 265 -4.27 -16.68 39.07
CA ASP A 265 -5.73 -16.80 39.00
C ASP A 265 -6.36 -15.43 38.68
N ASP A 266 -6.83 -15.28 37.44
CA ASP A 266 -7.49 -14.10 36.86
C ASP A 266 -8.96 -14.00 37.30
N ALA A 267 -9.20 -14.11 38.62
CA ALA A 267 -10.51 -14.13 39.28
C ALA A 267 -11.48 -15.24 38.82
N SER A 268 -11.02 -16.50 38.79
CA SER A 268 -11.82 -17.66 38.36
C SER A 268 -13.07 -17.91 39.21
N GLY A 269 -12.97 -17.62 40.52
CA GLY A 269 -14.02 -17.79 41.53
C GLY A 269 -13.91 -19.09 42.35
N PRO A 270 -14.68 -19.23 43.46
CA PRO A 270 -14.46 -20.28 44.46
C PRO A 270 -14.49 -21.72 43.94
N GLY A 271 -15.27 -22.00 42.88
CA GLY A 271 -15.36 -23.34 42.28
C GLY A 271 -14.05 -23.87 41.68
N PHE A 272 -13.02 -23.03 41.55
CA PHE A 272 -11.70 -23.40 41.02
C PHE A 272 -10.61 -23.49 42.10
N ALA A 273 -10.94 -23.27 43.38
CA ALA A 273 -9.96 -23.29 44.47
C ALA A 273 -9.13 -24.59 44.50
N ALA A 274 -9.80 -25.75 44.40
CA ALA A 274 -9.16 -27.06 44.48
C ALA A 274 -8.12 -27.34 43.39
N VAL A 275 -8.31 -26.85 42.15
CA VAL A 275 -7.30 -27.02 41.09
C VAL A 275 -6.10 -26.10 41.31
N PHE A 276 -6.31 -24.87 41.77
CA PHE A 276 -5.20 -23.98 42.15
C PHE A 276 -4.42 -24.45 43.38
N GLU A 277 -5.10 -25.07 44.36
CA GLU A 277 -4.46 -25.70 45.52
C GLU A 277 -3.66 -26.94 45.12
N ALA A 278 -4.21 -27.81 44.28
CA ALA A 278 -3.50 -28.96 43.73
C ALA A 278 -2.27 -28.56 42.88
N VAL A 279 -2.33 -27.41 42.20
CA VAL A 279 -1.21 -26.83 41.43
C VAL A 279 -0.13 -26.24 42.35
N ALA A 280 -0.52 -25.49 43.38
CA ALA A 280 0.42 -24.93 44.36
C ALA A 280 1.13 -26.03 45.19
N ALA A 281 0.47 -27.17 45.40
CA ALA A 281 1.03 -28.33 46.09
C ALA A 281 1.95 -29.22 45.23
N LEU A 282 2.27 -28.85 43.98
CA LEU A 282 3.14 -29.66 43.11
C LEU A 282 4.64 -29.58 43.47
N ASP A 283 5.13 -28.39 43.80
CA ASP A 283 6.57 -28.09 43.94
C ASP A 283 6.75 -26.70 44.60
N ASP A 284 7.71 -26.54 45.52
CA ASP A 284 7.97 -25.27 46.23
C ASP A 284 8.35 -24.09 45.29
N ARG A 285 8.73 -24.38 44.03
CA ARG A 285 8.97 -23.38 42.99
C ARG A 285 7.68 -22.74 42.46
N VAL A 286 6.49 -23.25 42.81
CA VAL A 286 5.19 -22.72 42.37
C VAL A 286 4.68 -21.62 43.32
N ARG A 287 4.53 -20.41 42.77
CA ARG A 287 3.92 -19.25 43.45
C ARG A 287 2.54 -18.98 42.85
N LEU A 288 1.49 -19.11 43.65
CA LEU A 288 0.13 -18.73 43.25
C LEU A 288 -0.16 -17.27 43.62
N LEU A 289 -0.54 -16.47 42.63
CA LEU A 289 -1.13 -15.15 42.80
C LEU A 289 -2.63 -15.22 42.45
N ARG A 290 -3.47 -14.44 43.12
CA ARG A 290 -4.90 -14.29 42.80
C ARG A 290 -5.24 -12.83 42.53
N GLN A 291 -6.16 -12.58 41.61
CA GLN A 291 -6.71 -11.26 41.30
C GLN A 291 -8.17 -11.17 41.79
N ASP A 292 -8.57 -10.00 42.27
CA ASP A 292 -9.92 -9.76 42.78
C ASP A 292 -10.97 -9.61 41.67
N ARG A 293 -10.54 -9.29 40.45
CA ARG A 293 -11.36 -9.07 39.24
C ARG A 293 -10.65 -9.63 38.01
N ASN A 294 -11.42 -10.03 36.99
CA ASN A 294 -10.88 -10.57 35.73
C ASN A 294 -10.33 -9.43 34.86
N GLY A 295 -9.01 -9.34 34.73
CA GLY A 295 -8.32 -8.42 33.83
C GLY A 295 -7.92 -9.07 32.49
N GLY A 296 -7.98 -10.40 32.39
CA GLY A 296 -7.54 -11.14 31.22
C GLY A 296 -6.04 -11.45 31.23
N ALA A 297 -5.64 -12.37 30.35
CA ALA A 297 -4.31 -12.98 30.35
C ALA A 297 -3.12 -11.99 30.37
N TYR A 298 -3.26 -10.79 29.79
CA TYR A 298 -2.19 -9.80 29.75
C TYR A 298 -2.08 -8.96 31.03
N VAL A 299 -3.20 -8.69 31.72
CA VAL A 299 -3.18 -8.13 33.08
C VAL A 299 -2.59 -9.15 34.06
N ALA A 300 -2.98 -10.42 33.94
CA ALA A 300 -2.38 -11.51 34.70
C ALA A 300 -0.87 -11.64 34.46
N ARG A 301 -0.42 -11.63 33.18
CA ARG A 301 1.01 -11.64 32.82
C ARG A 301 1.75 -10.41 33.37
N ASN A 302 1.18 -9.21 33.27
CA ASN A 302 1.78 -7.97 33.80
C ASN A 302 1.86 -7.95 35.34
N ARG A 303 0.89 -8.55 36.05
CA ARG A 303 0.99 -8.72 37.51
C ARG A 303 2.11 -9.68 37.91
N ALA A 304 2.24 -10.80 37.22
CA ALA A 304 3.35 -11.75 37.47
C ALA A 304 4.72 -11.15 37.11
N LEU A 305 4.82 -10.36 36.04
CA LEU A 305 6.05 -9.67 35.65
C LEU A 305 6.54 -8.70 36.74
N ALA A 306 5.63 -8.01 37.43
CA ALA A 306 5.97 -7.14 38.57
C ALA A 306 6.40 -7.92 39.84
N GLU A 307 6.19 -9.23 39.86
CA GLU A 307 6.47 -10.16 40.96
C GLU A 307 7.64 -11.12 40.62
N ALA A 308 8.20 -11.01 39.41
CA ALA A 308 9.20 -11.90 38.84
C ALA A 308 10.60 -11.63 39.39
N ARG A 309 11.30 -12.70 39.76
CA ARG A 309 12.65 -12.65 40.35
C ARG A 309 13.74 -13.03 39.34
N GLY A 310 13.38 -13.66 38.23
CA GLY A 310 14.30 -14.11 37.21
C GLY A 310 15.01 -12.98 36.46
N GLU A 311 16.20 -13.28 35.98
CA GLU A 311 16.91 -12.44 34.99
C GLU A 311 16.28 -12.61 33.60
N LEU A 312 15.66 -13.77 33.37
CA LEU A 312 14.90 -14.10 32.18
C LEU A 312 13.44 -14.39 32.56
N VAL A 313 12.50 -13.91 31.76
CA VAL A 313 11.05 -14.10 31.98
C VAL A 313 10.43 -14.71 30.73
N THR A 314 9.63 -15.76 30.89
CA THR A 314 8.82 -16.34 29.80
C THR A 314 7.39 -16.59 30.24
N THR A 315 6.55 -16.92 29.28
CA THR A 315 5.15 -17.32 29.52
C THR A 315 4.97 -18.82 29.31
N GLN A 316 3.82 -19.32 29.73
CA GLN A 316 3.26 -20.60 29.33
C GLN A 316 1.74 -20.48 29.46
N ASP A 317 0.98 -20.90 28.46
CA ASP A 317 -0.50 -20.88 28.58
C ASP A 317 -0.99 -22.07 29.40
N ALA A 318 -2.11 -21.85 30.13
CA ALA A 318 -2.59 -22.77 31.16
C ALA A 318 -2.97 -24.17 30.64
N ASP A 319 -3.21 -24.34 29.34
CA ASP A 319 -3.60 -25.62 28.73
C ASP A 319 -2.53 -26.22 27.79
N ASP A 320 -1.40 -25.55 27.57
CA ASP A 320 -0.30 -25.99 26.72
C ASP A 320 0.70 -26.93 27.43
N TRP A 321 1.43 -27.77 26.67
CA TRP A 321 2.49 -28.64 27.20
C TRP A 321 3.89 -28.22 26.70
N SER A 322 4.88 -28.19 27.60
CA SER A 322 6.29 -27.85 27.30
C SER A 322 7.19 -29.08 27.24
N HIS A 323 8.05 -29.17 26.22
CA HIS A 323 9.09 -30.20 26.17
C HIS A 323 10.18 -29.89 27.20
N PRO A 324 10.70 -30.86 27.97
CA PRO A 324 11.71 -30.63 29.01
C PRO A 324 12.94 -29.81 28.61
N GLU A 325 13.39 -29.87 27.35
CA GLU A 325 14.56 -29.12 26.87
C GLU A 325 14.24 -27.65 26.49
N ARG A 326 12.98 -27.21 26.58
CA ARG A 326 12.53 -25.90 26.08
C ARG A 326 13.35 -24.76 26.65
N LEU A 327 13.38 -24.63 27.98
CA LEU A 327 14.12 -23.55 28.63
C LEU A 327 15.62 -23.66 28.35
N ALA A 328 16.20 -24.85 28.45
CA ALA A 328 17.64 -25.05 28.21
C ALA A 328 18.08 -24.61 26.81
N ARG A 329 17.34 -24.99 25.74
CA ARG A 329 17.67 -24.57 24.36
C ARG A 329 17.36 -23.09 24.10
N GLN A 330 16.33 -22.52 24.75
CA GLN A 330 16.01 -21.09 24.64
C GLN A 330 16.98 -20.17 25.40
N VAL A 331 17.52 -20.62 26.54
CA VAL A 331 18.58 -19.93 27.28
C VAL A 331 19.90 -20.03 26.51
N ALA A 332 20.29 -21.22 26.01
CA ALA A 332 21.47 -21.37 25.17
C ALA A 332 21.44 -20.40 23.97
N ALA A 333 20.30 -20.31 23.27
CA ALA A 333 20.12 -19.36 22.17
C ALA A 333 20.21 -17.87 22.57
N LEU A 334 20.08 -17.50 23.85
CA LEU A 334 20.35 -16.16 24.39
C LEU A 334 21.78 -15.98 24.94
N THR A 335 22.48 -17.07 25.21
CA THR A 335 23.90 -17.08 25.59
C THR A 335 24.79 -16.97 24.34
N ASP A 336 24.45 -17.72 23.30
CA ASP A 336 25.16 -17.71 22.00
C ASP A 336 24.92 -16.39 21.23
N HIS A 337 23.79 -15.72 21.48
CA HIS A 337 23.41 -14.42 20.92
C HIS A 337 23.20 -13.38 22.03
N PRO A 338 24.27 -12.81 22.61
CA PRO A 338 24.16 -11.79 23.66
C PRO A 338 23.42 -10.53 23.18
N GLU A 339 23.44 -10.23 21.88
CA GLU A 339 22.68 -9.15 21.24
C GLU A 339 21.17 -9.39 21.20
N ALA A 340 20.70 -10.63 21.34
CA ALA A 340 19.29 -10.97 21.31
C ALA A 340 18.59 -10.54 22.61
N VAL A 341 17.45 -9.85 22.46
CA VAL A 341 16.63 -9.36 23.58
C VAL A 341 15.64 -10.41 24.07
N ALA A 342 15.29 -11.37 23.20
CA ALA A 342 14.40 -12.48 23.50
C ALA A 342 14.67 -13.69 22.59
N SER A 343 14.22 -14.87 22.98
CA SER A 343 14.13 -16.06 22.14
C SER A 343 12.73 -16.69 22.21
N ARG A 344 12.34 -17.48 21.22
CA ARG A 344 11.08 -18.26 21.20
C ARG A 344 11.29 -19.59 20.49
N SER A 345 10.49 -20.61 20.83
CA SER A 345 10.56 -21.92 20.18
C SER A 345 9.53 -22.09 19.06
N ALA A 346 9.72 -23.15 18.25
CA ALA A 346 8.59 -23.75 17.55
C ALA A 346 7.72 -24.58 18.51
N ALA A 347 6.49 -24.85 18.09
CA ALA A 347 5.58 -25.78 18.75
C ALA A 347 4.72 -26.51 17.71
N VAL A 348 4.27 -27.71 18.07
CA VAL A 348 3.21 -28.43 17.35
C VAL A 348 1.86 -27.93 17.85
N ARG A 349 0.85 -27.87 16.98
CA ARG A 349 -0.57 -27.71 17.38
C ARG A 349 -1.25 -29.06 17.40
N ALA A 350 -1.94 -29.39 18.51
CA ALA A 350 -2.67 -30.64 18.65
C ALA A 350 -4.00 -30.43 19.38
N ARG A 351 -5.03 -31.20 19.02
CA ARG A 351 -6.33 -31.26 19.70
C ARG A 351 -6.22 -32.05 21.02
N PRO A 352 -7.27 -32.08 21.87
CA PRO A 352 -7.32 -32.93 23.07
C PRO A 352 -7.07 -34.43 22.81
N ASP A 353 -7.41 -34.92 21.61
CA ASP A 353 -7.14 -36.28 21.11
C ASP A 353 -5.74 -36.46 20.48
N LEU A 354 -4.87 -35.44 20.60
CA LEU A 354 -3.55 -35.32 19.98
C LEU A 354 -3.49 -35.36 18.45
N THR A 355 -4.62 -35.28 17.73
CA THR A 355 -4.62 -35.04 16.27
C THR A 355 -4.19 -33.61 15.94
N ARG A 356 -3.52 -33.43 14.81
CA ARG A 356 -2.80 -32.21 14.43
C ARG A 356 -3.38 -31.55 13.17
N GLN A 357 -4.42 -32.14 12.56
CA GLN A 357 -5.05 -31.59 11.35
C GLN A 357 -6.00 -30.41 11.64
N TRP A 358 -5.67 -29.29 11.00
CA TRP A 358 -6.49 -28.09 10.83
C TRP A 358 -6.30 -27.61 9.39
N PHE A 359 -7.38 -27.56 8.60
CA PHE A 359 -7.33 -27.28 7.16
C PHE A 359 -6.53 -26.01 6.84
N GLY A 360 -5.61 -26.13 5.86
CA GLY A 360 -4.79 -25.01 5.38
C GLY A 360 -3.61 -24.66 6.30
N TYR A 361 -3.61 -25.09 7.56
CA TYR A 361 -2.54 -24.81 8.51
C TYR A 361 -1.51 -25.94 8.57
N ARG A 362 -0.24 -25.59 8.85
CA ARG A 362 0.80 -26.57 9.17
C ARG A 362 0.76 -26.97 10.65
N PRO A 363 1.07 -28.23 11.02
CA PRO A 363 1.16 -28.65 12.42
C PRO A 363 2.17 -27.83 13.24
N GLU A 364 3.35 -27.55 12.68
CA GLU A 364 4.44 -26.79 13.32
C GLU A 364 4.26 -25.26 13.08
N ARG A 365 4.44 -24.44 14.13
CA ARG A 365 4.49 -22.97 14.06
C ARG A 365 5.47 -22.40 15.10
N MET A 366 5.90 -21.15 14.95
CA MET A 366 6.52 -20.42 16.08
C MET A 366 5.51 -20.18 17.20
N ASN A 367 5.92 -20.35 18.46
CA ASN A 367 5.06 -20.20 19.62
C ASN A 367 5.23 -18.82 20.28
N ALA A 368 4.19 -17.98 20.20
CA ALA A 368 4.20 -16.67 20.86
C ALA A 368 4.28 -16.80 22.39
N SER A 369 3.56 -17.76 22.97
CA SER A 369 3.55 -18.04 24.42
C SER A 369 4.82 -18.75 24.93
N SER A 370 5.89 -18.80 24.12
CA SER A 370 7.23 -19.27 24.53
C SER A 370 8.27 -18.15 24.62
N LEU A 371 7.90 -16.88 24.36
CA LEU A 371 8.83 -15.74 24.36
C LEU A 371 9.56 -15.61 25.70
N LEU A 372 10.84 -16.00 25.72
CA LEU A 372 11.78 -15.85 26.81
C LEU A 372 12.57 -14.56 26.60
N VAL A 373 12.41 -13.60 27.50
CA VAL A 373 12.86 -12.21 27.35
C VAL A 373 13.79 -11.85 28.52
N ARG A 374 14.86 -11.09 28.28
CA ARG A 374 15.70 -10.56 29.38
C ARG A 374 14.88 -9.54 30.19
N ARG A 375 14.90 -9.61 31.52
CA ARG A 375 14.03 -8.76 32.37
C ARG A 375 14.28 -7.26 32.16
N GLU A 376 15.53 -6.86 31.96
CA GLU A 376 15.96 -5.49 31.61
C GLU A 376 15.37 -4.93 30.30
N VAL A 377 14.86 -5.79 29.41
CA VAL A 377 14.26 -5.34 28.14
C VAL A 377 12.87 -4.74 28.38
N PHE A 378 12.14 -5.19 29.40
CA PHE A 378 10.85 -4.59 29.75
C PHE A 378 10.97 -3.13 30.19
N ASP A 379 12.10 -2.72 30.77
CA ASP A 379 12.39 -1.32 31.08
C ASP A 379 12.58 -0.46 29.81
N ARG A 380 12.98 -1.10 28.70
CA ARG A 380 13.21 -0.46 27.38
C ARG A 380 11.99 -0.45 26.48
N VAL A 381 11.11 -1.46 26.55
CA VAL A 381 9.92 -1.58 25.68
C VAL A 381 8.58 -1.40 26.39
N GLY A 382 8.52 -1.50 27.71
CA GLY A 382 7.29 -1.52 28.51
C GLY A 382 6.68 -2.93 28.65
N PRO A 383 5.60 -3.07 29.44
CA PRO A 383 4.89 -4.33 29.62
C PRO A 383 4.13 -4.78 28.35
N PHE A 384 3.46 -5.93 28.39
CA PHE A 384 2.43 -6.25 27.40
C PHE A 384 1.31 -5.18 27.47
N ASP A 385 0.66 -4.84 26.34
CA ASP A 385 -0.55 -4.00 26.42
C ASP A 385 -1.65 -4.74 27.19
N THR A 386 -2.33 -3.99 28.07
CA THR A 386 -3.44 -4.45 28.91
C THR A 386 -4.67 -4.67 28.02
N LEU A 387 -4.73 -5.85 27.41
CA LEU A 387 -5.77 -6.26 26.47
C LEU A 387 -6.37 -7.62 26.85
N ARG A 388 -7.56 -7.91 26.32
CA ARG A 388 -8.18 -9.23 26.42
C ARG A 388 -7.48 -10.26 25.52
N LYS A 389 -6.95 -9.84 24.38
CA LYS A 389 -6.34 -10.72 23.36
C LYS A 389 -5.36 -9.98 22.43
N GLY A 390 -4.33 -10.69 21.95
CA GLY A 390 -3.45 -10.25 20.85
C GLY A 390 -2.18 -9.48 21.21
N ALA A 391 -2.00 -9.05 22.46
CA ALA A 391 -0.79 -8.34 22.88
C ALA A 391 0.49 -9.21 22.86
N ASP A 392 0.38 -10.55 22.71
CA ASP A 392 1.53 -11.44 22.46
C ASP A 392 2.19 -11.16 21.11
N SER A 393 1.36 -10.89 20.11
CA SER A 393 1.74 -10.67 18.72
C SER A 393 2.27 -9.26 18.52
N GLU A 394 1.65 -8.28 19.17
CA GLU A 394 2.14 -6.90 19.29
C GLU A 394 3.51 -6.88 20.00
N PHE A 395 3.61 -7.47 21.20
CA PHE A 395 4.85 -7.48 21.98
C PHE A 395 6.00 -8.17 21.25
N ALA A 396 5.73 -9.25 20.52
CA ALA A 396 6.72 -9.92 19.67
C ALA A 396 7.27 -9.04 18.54
N GLU A 397 6.48 -8.11 18.01
CA GLU A 397 6.91 -7.15 16.99
C GLU A 397 7.58 -5.91 17.64
N ARG A 398 7.11 -5.47 18.82
CA ARG A 398 7.71 -4.39 19.61
C ARG A 398 9.11 -4.73 20.15
N LEU A 399 9.36 -5.97 20.57
CA LEU A 399 10.71 -6.43 20.95
C LEU A 399 11.72 -6.24 19.81
N ARG A 400 11.29 -6.40 18.54
CA ARG A 400 12.14 -6.20 17.36
C ARG A 400 12.47 -4.74 17.05
N LEU A 401 11.94 -3.78 17.81
CA LEU A 401 12.33 -2.37 17.75
C LEU A 401 13.62 -2.09 18.55
N VAL A 402 14.00 -2.98 19.49
CA VAL A 402 15.12 -2.76 20.43
C VAL A 402 16.23 -3.82 20.37
N GLY A 403 16.04 -4.89 19.59
CA GLY A 403 17.04 -5.91 19.31
C GLY A 403 16.45 -7.15 18.60
N PRO A 404 17.28 -8.10 18.13
CA PRO A 404 16.80 -9.33 17.51
C PRO A 404 16.07 -10.25 18.50
N VAL A 405 15.10 -11.00 17.97
CA VAL A 405 14.37 -12.07 18.67
C VAL A 405 14.73 -13.39 18.00
N GLN A 406 15.36 -14.29 18.75
CA GLN A 406 15.98 -15.51 18.22
C GLN A 406 14.99 -16.68 18.15
N ASP A 407 14.81 -17.25 16.96
CA ASP A 407 13.84 -18.32 16.71
C ASP A 407 14.52 -19.70 16.84
N VAL A 408 14.25 -20.41 17.94
CA VAL A 408 14.69 -21.80 18.16
C VAL A 408 13.76 -22.73 17.38
N VAL A 409 14.17 -23.08 16.14
CA VAL A 409 13.37 -23.89 15.21
C VAL A 409 13.40 -25.39 15.59
N ALA A 410 12.84 -25.70 16.75
CA ALA A 410 12.61 -27.06 17.25
C ALA A 410 11.26 -27.11 18.00
N PRO A 411 10.48 -28.21 17.89
CA PRO A 411 9.14 -28.33 18.48
C PRO A 411 9.21 -28.52 20.01
N LEU A 412 9.53 -27.46 20.74
CA LEU A 412 9.77 -27.51 22.19
C LEU A 412 8.50 -27.28 23.03
N ALA A 413 7.33 -27.31 22.39
CA ALA A 413 6.03 -27.35 23.04
C ALA A 413 4.98 -28.03 22.14
N ILE A 414 3.89 -28.49 22.76
CA ILE A 414 2.64 -28.87 22.08
C ILE A 414 1.56 -27.90 22.57
N THR A 415 0.95 -27.18 21.63
CA THR A 415 -0.05 -26.15 21.91
C THR A 415 -1.47 -26.69 21.67
N ARG A 416 -2.38 -26.46 22.62
CA ARG A 416 -3.69 -27.13 22.68
C ARG A 416 -4.73 -26.43 21.80
N LEU A 417 -5.40 -27.19 20.94
CA LEU A 417 -6.51 -26.72 20.10
C LEU A 417 -7.87 -27.00 20.75
N ALA A 418 -8.05 -26.51 21.98
CA ALA A 418 -9.32 -26.57 22.70
C ALA A 418 -10.47 -25.89 21.91
N ALA A 419 -11.69 -26.40 22.06
CA ALA A 419 -12.85 -25.89 21.32
C ALA A 419 -13.28 -24.48 21.77
N GLY A 420 -13.12 -24.17 23.07
CA GLY A 420 -13.49 -22.89 23.69
C GLY A 420 -12.37 -21.87 23.80
N SER A 421 -11.21 -22.06 23.15
CA SER A 421 -10.07 -21.13 23.31
C SER A 421 -10.37 -19.74 22.73
N LEU A 422 -9.98 -18.70 23.46
CA LEU A 422 -10.34 -17.29 23.23
C LEU A 422 -10.02 -16.75 21.82
N SER A 423 -9.06 -17.37 21.13
CA SER A 423 -8.63 -17.02 19.78
C SER A 423 -9.30 -17.84 18.68
N ARG A 424 -9.94 -18.99 18.97
CA ARG A 424 -10.41 -19.94 17.93
C ARG A 424 -11.41 -19.32 16.95
N ALA A 425 -12.32 -18.48 17.45
CA ALA A 425 -13.32 -17.79 16.64
C ALA A 425 -12.73 -16.65 15.78
N ASP A 426 -11.48 -16.23 16.00
CA ASP A 426 -10.87 -15.10 15.31
C ASP A 426 -10.07 -15.48 14.03
N PHE A 427 -9.92 -16.78 13.70
CA PHE A 427 -9.09 -17.26 12.58
C PHE A 427 -9.71 -18.46 11.83
N ALA A 428 -9.60 -18.46 10.50
CA ALA A 428 -9.79 -19.64 9.64
C ALA A 428 -8.84 -19.54 8.42
N TRP A 429 -8.72 -20.59 7.60
CA TRP A 429 -7.81 -20.53 6.46
C TRP A 429 -8.25 -19.45 5.45
N GLY A 430 -7.36 -18.49 5.18
CA GLY A 430 -7.66 -17.31 4.37
C GLY A 430 -8.59 -16.27 5.02
N TRP A 431 -8.90 -16.39 6.32
CA TRP A 431 -9.77 -15.46 7.04
C TRP A 431 -9.20 -15.05 8.40
N HIS A 432 -9.25 -13.74 8.66
CA HIS A 432 -8.98 -13.14 9.96
C HIS A 432 -10.21 -12.33 10.37
N HIS A 433 -10.58 -12.37 11.64
CA HIS A 433 -11.63 -11.51 12.18
C HIS A 433 -11.28 -10.02 11.97
N PRO A 434 -12.23 -9.14 11.57
CA PRO A 434 -11.96 -7.73 11.31
C PRO A 434 -11.13 -7.02 12.39
N ASP A 435 -11.50 -7.14 13.68
CA ASP A 435 -10.70 -6.66 14.81
C ASP A 435 -9.21 -7.04 14.77
N ARG A 436 -8.86 -8.26 14.31
CA ARG A 436 -7.47 -8.73 14.23
C ARG A 436 -6.70 -8.00 13.14
N VAL A 437 -7.38 -7.60 12.07
CA VAL A 437 -6.82 -6.77 10.99
C VAL A 437 -6.65 -5.33 11.48
N LEU A 438 -7.70 -4.74 12.06
CA LEU A 438 -7.69 -3.41 12.67
C LEU A 438 -6.59 -3.27 13.74
N PHE A 439 -6.57 -4.15 14.74
CA PHE A 439 -5.57 -4.12 15.81
C PHE A 439 -4.14 -4.25 15.27
N ARG A 440 -3.93 -5.16 14.30
CA ARG A 440 -2.61 -5.39 13.69
C ARG A 440 -2.13 -4.20 12.88
N ASN A 441 -3.02 -3.52 12.15
CA ASN A 441 -2.65 -2.31 11.42
C ASN A 441 -2.37 -1.15 12.39
N ALA A 442 -3.21 -0.96 13.41
CA ALA A 442 -3.04 0.09 14.41
C ALA A 442 -1.72 -0.03 15.23
N PHE A 443 -1.36 -1.21 15.74
CA PHE A 443 -0.10 -1.33 16.48
C PHE A 443 1.13 -1.24 15.56
N ARG A 444 1.03 -1.71 14.30
CA ARG A 444 2.13 -1.60 13.33
C ARG A 444 2.37 -0.19 12.85
N ASP A 445 1.33 0.63 12.73
CA ASP A 445 1.47 2.06 12.53
C ASP A 445 2.23 2.71 13.69
N TRP A 446 1.89 2.41 14.94
CA TRP A 446 2.69 2.91 16.07
C TRP A 446 4.14 2.41 16.03
N HIS A 447 4.38 1.13 15.71
CA HIS A 447 5.75 0.60 15.53
C HIS A 447 6.51 1.26 14.36
N ARG A 448 5.80 1.73 13.32
CA ARG A 448 6.34 2.54 12.21
C ARG A 448 6.72 3.93 12.70
N ARG A 449 5.83 4.63 13.40
CA ARG A 449 6.07 5.94 14.02
C ARG A 449 7.22 5.92 15.03
N VAL A 450 7.38 4.84 15.82
CA VAL A 450 8.55 4.64 16.70
C VAL A 450 9.87 4.54 15.90
N ARG A 451 9.88 3.86 14.75
CA ARG A 451 11.08 3.82 13.88
C ARG A 451 11.39 5.16 13.20
N ALA A 452 10.39 5.98 12.97
CA ALA A 452 10.54 7.33 12.41
C ALA A 452 10.98 8.39 13.44
N GLY A 453 10.87 8.09 14.75
CA GLY A 453 11.09 9.06 15.84
C GLY A 453 9.86 9.90 16.18
N GLU A 454 8.71 9.60 15.58
CA GLU A 454 7.41 10.28 15.77
C GLU A 454 6.65 9.76 17.00
N ALA A 455 7.07 8.63 17.58
CA ALA A 455 6.52 8.05 18.79
C ALA A 455 7.63 7.41 19.66
N ALA A 456 7.38 7.24 20.95
CA ALA A 456 8.36 6.76 21.92
C ALA A 456 8.10 5.31 22.41
N LEU A 457 9.14 4.74 23.00
CA LEU A 457 9.12 3.60 23.92
C LEU A 457 9.70 4.05 25.28
N PRO A 458 9.38 3.38 26.40
CA PRO A 458 8.54 2.19 26.54
C PRO A 458 7.04 2.47 26.30
N LEU A 459 6.24 1.42 26.09
CA LEU A 459 4.79 1.53 26.27
C LEU A 459 4.51 1.82 27.75
N GLU A 460 3.87 2.95 28.06
CA GLU A 460 3.50 3.27 29.44
C GLU A 460 2.46 2.26 29.98
N ARG A 461 2.52 1.93 31.27
CA ARG A 461 1.58 0.99 31.93
C ARG A 461 0.17 1.59 32.08
N LYS A 462 0.09 2.88 32.39
CA LYS A 462 -1.13 3.69 32.48
C LYS A 462 -1.13 4.78 31.38
N GLY A 463 -2.15 5.65 31.35
CA GLY A 463 -2.27 6.72 30.36
C GLY A 463 -2.98 6.30 29.06
N PRO A 464 -3.00 7.17 28.02
CA PRO A 464 -3.56 6.85 26.71
C PRO A 464 -2.80 5.69 26.03
N ARG A 465 -3.44 5.02 25.06
CA ARG A 465 -2.74 4.06 24.17
C ARG A 465 -2.30 4.80 22.90
N PRO A 466 -1.08 4.56 22.38
CA PRO A 466 -0.57 5.28 21.19
C PRO A 466 -1.10 4.75 19.85
N TYR A 467 -2.10 3.86 19.89
CA TYR A 467 -2.79 3.25 18.75
C TYR A 467 -4.22 2.84 19.14
N ALA A 468 -5.10 2.73 18.15
CA ALA A 468 -6.48 2.30 18.31
C ALA A 468 -6.62 0.81 18.70
N VAL A 469 -7.63 0.48 19.51
CA VAL A 469 -7.90 -0.88 19.99
C VAL A 469 -9.38 -1.25 19.74
N PRO A 470 -9.70 -2.38 19.07
CA PRO A 470 -11.07 -2.84 18.85
C PRO A 470 -11.82 -3.09 20.16
N ARG A 471 -13.14 -2.86 20.19
CA ARG A 471 -13.95 -2.96 21.41
C ARG A 471 -13.83 -4.33 22.11
N ARG A 472 -13.88 -5.44 21.36
CA ARG A 472 -13.72 -6.82 21.89
C ARG A 472 -12.33 -7.15 22.45
N PHE A 473 -11.37 -6.22 22.36
CA PHE A 473 -9.99 -6.36 22.85
C PHE A 473 -9.73 -5.48 24.09
N ARG A 474 -10.52 -4.41 24.30
CA ARG A 474 -10.29 -3.43 25.36
C ARG A 474 -10.43 -4.07 26.74
N VAL A 475 -9.51 -3.68 27.62
CA VAL A 475 -9.60 -3.84 29.07
C VAL A 475 -9.32 -2.47 29.68
N ASP A 476 -10.05 -2.15 30.74
CA ASP A 476 -9.87 -0.96 31.56
C ASP A 476 -8.47 -0.97 32.20
N ARG A 477 -7.72 0.12 32.03
CA ARG A 477 -6.30 0.22 32.44
C ARG A 477 -6.12 0.51 33.92
N ASP A 478 -7.15 1.01 34.61
CA ASP A 478 -7.02 1.50 35.99
C ASP A 478 -7.39 0.46 37.06
N GLN A 479 -7.87 -0.72 36.66
CA GLN A 479 -8.32 -1.79 37.57
C GLN A 479 -7.23 -2.47 38.40
N GLU A 480 -5.99 -1.99 38.35
CA GLU A 480 -4.91 -2.47 39.22
C GLU A 480 -5.04 -2.02 40.68
N THR A 481 -5.89 -1.01 40.99
CA THR A 481 -6.08 -0.48 42.36
C THR A 481 -7.48 0.09 42.64
N VAL A 482 -8.44 -0.74 43.07
CA VAL A 482 -9.70 -0.30 43.72
C VAL A 482 -10.07 -1.27 44.85
N PRO A 483 -10.42 -0.81 46.08
CA PRO A 483 -10.83 -1.69 47.18
C PRO A 483 -12.18 -2.41 46.97
N VAL A 484 -12.48 -3.33 47.89
CA VAL A 484 -13.67 -4.20 47.92
C VAL A 484 -14.97 -3.42 47.67
N GLY A 485 -15.71 -3.87 46.66
CA GLY A 485 -17.07 -3.45 46.30
C GLY A 485 -17.69 -4.51 45.38
N ASP A 486 -19.00 -4.74 45.53
CA ASP A 486 -19.70 -5.99 45.22
C ASP A 486 -19.48 -6.60 43.81
N PRO A 487 -19.62 -7.95 43.69
CA PRO A 487 -19.42 -8.65 42.42
C PRO A 487 -20.50 -8.30 41.40
N VAL A 488 -20.07 -8.00 40.18
CA VAL A 488 -20.96 -7.81 39.02
C VAL A 488 -21.00 -9.11 38.22
N ASP A 489 -22.14 -9.79 38.23
CA ASP A 489 -22.45 -10.90 37.31
C ASP A 489 -22.39 -10.42 35.84
N GLY A 490 -21.98 -11.20 34.85
CA GLY A 490 -21.56 -12.60 34.86
C GLY A 490 -21.04 -13.00 33.45
N PRO A 491 -20.86 -14.30 33.13
CA PRO A 491 -20.32 -14.70 31.84
C PRO A 491 -21.39 -14.73 30.73
N SER A 492 -21.21 -13.95 29.67
CA SER A 492 -22.03 -14.07 28.44
C SER A 492 -21.73 -15.38 27.70
N ARG A 493 -22.51 -16.43 28.00
CA ARG A 493 -22.45 -17.74 27.32
C ARG A 493 -23.21 -17.75 25.99
N THR A 494 -22.94 -16.79 25.13
CA THR A 494 -23.42 -16.73 23.75
C THR A 494 -22.33 -16.22 22.82
N GLY A 495 -22.31 -16.70 21.57
CA GLY A 495 -21.50 -16.11 20.49
C GLY A 495 -22.12 -14.83 19.94
N ALA A 496 -22.70 -14.00 20.82
CA ALA A 496 -23.43 -12.80 20.46
C ALA A 496 -22.84 -11.58 21.17
N THR A 497 -22.91 -10.44 20.49
CA THR A 497 -22.45 -9.10 20.83
C THR A 497 -23.21 -8.48 22.00
N GLY A 498 -23.18 -9.11 23.18
CA GLY A 498 -23.84 -8.64 24.41
C GLY A 498 -23.28 -7.35 25.06
N GLY A 499 -22.63 -6.48 24.29
CA GLY A 499 -22.39 -5.09 24.67
C GLY A 499 -23.55 -4.21 24.22
N ALA A 500 -23.67 -3.00 24.78
CA ALA A 500 -24.59 -2.02 24.21
C ALA A 500 -24.14 -1.67 22.77
N PRO A 501 -25.06 -1.58 21.79
CA PRO A 501 -24.70 -1.27 20.41
C PRO A 501 -24.02 0.11 20.32
N SER A 502 -23.19 0.31 19.31
CA SER A 502 -22.49 1.57 19.05
C SER A 502 -23.45 2.66 18.59
N ALA A 503 -24.14 3.27 19.55
CA ALA A 503 -24.95 4.46 19.37
C ALA A 503 -24.04 5.69 19.15
N ALA A 504 -23.94 6.15 17.91
CA ALA A 504 -23.19 7.36 17.54
C ALA A 504 -24.09 8.30 16.73
N PRO A 505 -24.03 9.63 16.95
CA PRO A 505 -24.87 10.58 16.21
C PRO A 505 -24.56 10.58 14.71
N LEU A 506 -23.27 10.39 14.37
CA LEU A 506 -22.77 10.28 13.00
C LEU A 506 -21.80 9.09 12.90
N VAL A 507 -21.96 8.27 11.86
CA VAL A 507 -21.03 7.18 11.52
C VAL A 507 -20.60 7.35 10.07
N LEU A 508 -19.29 7.35 9.80
CA LEU A 508 -18.73 7.31 8.45
C LEU A 508 -18.49 5.86 8.02
N LEU A 509 -18.92 5.50 6.82
CA LEU A 509 -18.52 4.27 6.13
C LEU A 509 -17.33 4.57 5.20
N ALA A 510 -16.19 3.92 5.43
CA ALA A 510 -14.94 4.16 4.69
C ALA A 510 -14.25 2.86 4.25
N ASP A 511 -13.49 2.93 3.14
CA ASP A 511 -12.50 1.91 2.76
C ASP A 511 -11.28 2.11 3.65
N ALA A 512 -10.94 1.11 4.43
CA ALA A 512 -9.90 1.16 5.45
C ALA A 512 -8.52 1.43 4.85
N ALA A 513 -8.30 1.06 3.58
CA ALA A 513 -7.03 1.17 2.87
C ALA A 513 -6.91 2.42 1.97
N ARG A 514 -7.79 3.42 2.16
CA ARG A 514 -7.83 4.64 1.32
C ARG A 514 -7.94 5.89 2.20
N PRO A 515 -7.33 7.02 1.79
CA PRO A 515 -7.57 8.30 2.43
C PRO A 515 -9.06 8.66 2.42
N VAL A 516 -9.55 9.22 3.52
CA VAL A 516 -10.91 9.76 3.57
C VAL A 516 -10.97 11.00 2.66
N PRO A 517 -11.92 11.11 1.72
CA PRO A 517 -11.94 12.21 0.75
C PRO A 517 -11.95 13.61 1.39
N SER A 518 -11.11 14.51 0.86
CA SER A 518 -10.94 15.91 1.28
C SER A 518 -12.20 16.80 1.18
N ALA A 519 -13.32 16.27 0.71
CA ALA A 519 -14.63 16.95 0.72
C ALA A 519 -15.20 17.22 2.13
N LEU A 520 -14.48 16.81 3.20
CA LEU A 520 -14.74 17.21 4.58
C LEU A 520 -13.98 18.50 4.99
N GLY A 521 -13.18 19.08 4.10
CA GLY A 521 -12.24 20.15 4.40
C GLY A 521 -10.94 19.56 4.95
N ASP A 522 -10.68 19.79 6.23
CA ASP A 522 -9.44 19.36 6.91
C ASP A 522 -9.67 18.11 7.80
N GLY A 523 -9.92 16.97 7.14
CA GLY A 523 -9.85 15.64 7.75
C GLY A 523 -10.96 15.27 8.75
N LEU A 524 -10.77 14.13 9.44
CA LEU A 524 -11.74 13.56 10.38
C LEU A 524 -11.92 14.41 11.65
N ALA A 525 -10.89 15.13 12.09
CA ALA A 525 -10.96 16.08 13.21
C ALA A 525 -12.06 17.14 13.05
N ALA A 526 -12.34 17.59 11.81
CA ALA A 526 -13.40 18.55 11.53
C ALA A 526 -14.81 17.99 11.81
N LEU A 527 -15.01 16.68 11.62
CA LEU A 527 -16.23 15.96 12.05
C LEU A 527 -16.25 15.73 13.57
N ALA A 528 -15.10 15.46 14.19
CA ALA A 528 -15.01 15.25 15.64
C ALA A 528 -15.39 16.50 16.46
N ALA A 529 -15.12 17.69 15.91
CA ALA A 529 -15.47 18.96 16.52
C ALA A 529 -16.98 19.36 16.42
N ALA A 530 -17.81 18.53 15.77
CA ALA A 530 -19.15 18.94 15.33
C ALA A 530 -20.25 18.88 16.41
N ASP A 531 -20.32 17.82 17.22
CA ASP A 531 -21.49 17.53 18.09
C ASP A 531 -21.17 17.04 19.53
N GLY A 532 -19.92 17.12 19.97
CA GLY A 532 -19.55 16.80 21.36
C GLY A 532 -19.61 15.31 21.75
N GLY A 533 -19.90 14.42 20.80
CA GLY A 533 -19.67 12.98 20.90
C GLY A 533 -18.58 12.54 19.92
N LEU A 534 -17.85 11.48 20.27
CA LEU A 534 -16.79 10.91 19.42
C LEU A 534 -17.41 10.31 18.14
N PRO A 535 -17.06 10.79 16.92
CA PRO A 535 -17.53 10.19 15.68
C PRO A 535 -16.91 8.81 15.48
N ALA A 536 -17.66 7.92 14.83
CA ALA A 536 -17.19 6.58 14.53
C ALA A 536 -16.97 6.39 13.02
N VAL A 537 -15.91 5.66 12.66
CA VAL A 537 -15.66 5.19 11.29
C VAL A 537 -15.82 3.68 11.26
N LEU A 538 -16.83 3.20 10.54
CA LEU A 538 -16.99 1.79 10.19
C LEU A 538 -16.06 1.48 9.04
N VAL A 539 -14.94 0.82 9.33
CA VAL A 539 -13.90 0.51 8.35
C VAL A 539 -14.19 -0.83 7.66
N ARG A 540 -14.26 -0.80 6.33
CA ARG A 540 -14.45 -1.97 5.46
C ARG A 540 -13.33 -2.06 4.44
N GLU A 541 -13.30 -3.11 3.62
CA GLU A 541 -12.37 -3.22 2.48
C GLU A 541 -13.18 -3.32 1.20
N ASP A 542 -12.77 -2.63 0.13
CA ASP A 542 -13.32 -2.87 -1.20
C ASP A 542 -12.91 -4.25 -1.71
N LEU A 543 -13.76 -5.25 -1.46
CA LEU A 543 -13.57 -6.62 -1.93
C LEU A 543 -13.62 -6.78 -3.46
N THR A 544 -13.96 -5.73 -4.24
CA THR A 544 -13.75 -5.76 -5.71
C THR A 544 -12.28 -5.53 -6.08
N ARG A 545 -11.48 -4.95 -5.17
CA ARG A 545 -10.04 -4.71 -5.33
C ARG A 545 -9.16 -5.67 -4.52
N ALA A 546 -9.74 -6.37 -3.54
CA ALA A 546 -9.03 -7.23 -2.58
C ALA A 546 -7.99 -8.18 -3.18
N GLY A 547 -6.76 -8.08 -2.65
CA GLY A 547 -5.69 -9.04 -2.85
C GLY A 547 -5.82 -10.30 -1.97
N ALA A 548 -4.83 -11.19 -2.09
CA ALA A 548 -4.75 -12.42 -1.28
C ALA A 548 -4.50 -12.13 0.22
N GLU A 549 -3.85 -11.01 0.54
CA GLU A 549 -3.69 -10.46 1.88
C GLU A 549 -4.42 -9.10 1.97
N PRO A 550 -4.80 -8.63 3.17
CA PRO A 550 -5.33 -7.28 3.36
C PRO A 550 -4.32 -6.20 2.99
N GLU A 551 -4.79 -5.14 2.34
CA GLU A 551 -4.03 -3.90 2.24
C GLU A 551 -3.82 -3.29 3.66
N PRO A 552 -2.71 -2.56 3.90
CA PRO A 552 -2.56 -1.76 5.11
C PRO A 552 -3.70 -0.75 5.24
N TYR A 553 -4.06 -0.38 6.47
CA TYR A 553 -5.00 0.72 6.66
C TYR A 553 -4.31 2.07 6.47
N ASP A 554 -5.09 3.07 6.06
CA ASP A 554 -4.67 4.44 5.85
C ASP A 554 -4.00 5.05 7.10
N GLU A 555 -2.89 5.76 6.89
CA GLU A 555 -2.05 6.26 8.01
C GLU A 555 -2.69 7.47 8.72
N GLU A 556 -3.48 8.30 8.04
CA GLU A 556 -4.22 9.43 8.65
C GLU A 556 -5.37 8.89 9.50
N LEU A 557 -6.16 7.95 8.96
CA LEU A 557 -7.23 7.26 9.67
C LEU A 557 -6.74 6.57 10.95
N LEU A 558 -5.55 5.95 10.93
CA LEU A 558 -4.93 5.35 12.11
C LEU A 558 -4.36 6.40 13.08
N ALA A 559 -3.82 7.52 12.59
CA ALA A 559 -3.31 8.61 13.42
C ALA A 559 -4.44 9.33 14.18
N GLU A 560 -5.54 9.66 13.50
CA GLU A 560 -6.75 10.26 14.10
C GLU A 560 -7.38 9.36 15.15
N ALA A 561 -7.39 8.05 14.91
CA ALA A 561 -7.84 7.06 15.88
C ALA A 561 -6.87 6.85 17.06
N ALA A 562 -5.58 7.08 16.87
CA ALA A 562 -4.57 7.07 17.92
C ALA A 562 -4.58 8.36 18.77
N ALA A 563 -4.92 9.50 18.18
CA ALA A 563 -5.17 10.76 18.86
C ALA A 563 -6.49 10.77 19.66
N GLY A 564 -7.40 9.83 19.36
CA GLY A 564 -8.72 9.75 19.96
C GLY A 564 -9.73 10.74 19.37
N HIS A 565 -9.51 11.20 18.13
CA HIS A 565 -10.46 12.04 17.39
C HIS A 565 -11.60 11.21 16.75
N VAL A 566 -11.34 9.93 16.44
CA VAL A 566 -12.35 8.99 15.94
C VAL A 566 -12.31 7.65 16.67
N GLU A 567 -13.44 6.94 16.70
CA GLU A 567 -13.47 5.51 17.03
C GLU A 567 -13.54 4.66 15.75
N LEU A 568 -12.63 3.70 15.60
CA LEU A 568 -12.68 2.71 14.51
C LEU A 568 -13.55 1.50 14.93
N LEU A 569 -14.59 1.24 14.15
CA LEU A 569 -15.52 0.13 14.26
C LEU A 569 -15.36 -0.80 13.05
N THR A 570 -15.80 -2.04 13.16
CA THR A 570 -15.66 -3.06 12.10
C THR A 570 -16.98 -3.77 11.79
N ASP A 571 -17.01 -4.58 10.73
CA ASP A 571 -18.10 -5.51 10.36
C ASP A 571 -18.47 -6.56 11.44
N ALA A 572 -17.96 -6.45 12.66
CA ALA A 572 -18.23 -7.31 13.81
C ALA A 572 -18.57 -6.52 15.10
N ASP A 573 -18.86 -5.23 14.97
CA ASP A 573 -19.45 -4.38 16.01
C ASP A 573 -20.94 -4.14 15.68
N GLU A 574 -21.84 -4.18 16.67
CA GLU A 574 -23.20 -3.65 16.50
C GLU A 574 -23.16 -2.13 16.40
N VAL A 575 -23.81 -1.55 15.38
CA VAL A 575 -23.75 -0.11 15.09
C VAL A 575 -25.14 0.48 14.92
N VAL A 576 -25.43 1.55 15.67
CA VAL A 576 -26.67 2.33 15.58
C VAL A 576 -26.29 3.79 15.31
N ALA A 577 -26.35 4.19 14.04
CA ALA A 577 -26.09 5.57 13.65
C ALA A 577 -27.36 6.42 13.76
N GLY A 578 -27.21 7.68 14.19
CA GLY A 578 -28.22 8.71 13.88
C GLY A 578 -28.25 8.95 12.38
N THR A 579 -27.14 9.48 11.87
CA THR A 579 -26.84 9.67 10.45
C THR A 579 -25.73 8.71 10.02
N LEU A 580 -25.94 7.92 8.97
CA LEU A 580 -24.87 7.17 8.30
C LEU A 580 -24.34 7.99 7.10
N LEU A 581 -23.05 8.28 7.05
CA LEU A 581 -22.39 8.96 5.94
C LEU A 581 -21.63 7.95 5.07
N VAL A 582 -21.90 7.95 3.76
CA VAL A 582 -21.26 7.07 2.78
C VAL A 582 -20.63 7.91 1.67
N LEU A 583 -19.29 8.02 1.66
CA LEU A 583 -18.54 8.84 0.69
C LEU A 583 -18.15 8.11 -0.60
N ASP A 584 -18.22 6.76 -0.59
CA ASP A 584 -18.09 5.90 -1.76
C ASP A 584 -19.25 4.86 -1.77
N PRO A 585 -20.22 4.97 -2.68
CA PRO A 585 -21.32 4.00 -2.82
C PRO A 585 -20.88 2.56 -3.11
N ALA A 586 -19.66 2.32 -3.61
CA ALA A 586 -19.15 0.97 -3.88
C ALA A 586 -19.06 0.10 -2.61
N LEU A 587 -18.89 0.71 -1.43
CA LEU A 587 -18.87 0.03 -0.13
C LEU A 587 -20.23 -0.57 0.29
N LEU A 588 -21.30 -0.21 -0.44
CA LEU A 588 -22.64 -0.79 -0.34
C LEU A 588 -22.92 -1.83 -1.46
N GLY A 589 -22.01 -2.02 -2.41
CA GLY A 589 -22.12 -3.00 -3.51
C GLY A 589 -21.67 -4.42 -3.12
N PRO A 590 -21.97 -5.45 -3.93
CA PRO A 590 -21.56 -6.83 -3.64
C PRO A 590 -20.03 -6.92 -3.56
N PRO A 591 -19.44 -7.55 -2.51
CA PRO A 591 -20.03 -8.52 -1.57
C PRO A 591 -20.56 -7.94 -0.23
N ALA A 592 -21.17 -6.77 -0.23
CA ALA A 592 -22.25 -6.42 0.70
C ALA A 592 -23.54 -7.17 0.25
N LEU A 593 -24.37 -7.81 1.08
CA LEU A 593 -24.51 -7.89 2.54
C LEU A 593 -24.92 -9.34 2.96
N PRO A 594 -24.78 -9.75 4.24
CA PRO A 594 -25.61 -9.22 5.32
C PRO A 594 -24.86 -8.29 6.30
N LEU A 595 -25.44 -7.11 6.58
CA LEU A 595 -25.20 -6.34 7.80
C LEU A 595 -26.48 -6.48 8.66
N PRO A 596 -26.60 -7.52 9.50
CA PRO A 596 -27.73 -7.66 10.41
C PRO A 596 -27.69 -6.66 11.59
N GLU A 597 -26.51 -6.04 11.78
CA GLU A 597 -26.10 -5.35 13.00
C GLU A 597 -25.79 -3.84 12.80
N LEU A 598 -25.78 -3.34 11.55
CA LEU A 598 -25.82 -1.89 11.27
C LEU A 598 -27.26 -1.43 11.09
N ARG A 599 -27.64 -0.39 11.83
CA ARG A 599 -28.92 0.33 11.68
C ARG A 599 -28.63 1.83 11.65
N ALA A 600 -29.40 2.59 10.86
CA ALA A 600 -29.27 4.05 10.85
C ALA A 600 -30.64 4.74 10.77
N GLY A 601 -30.79 5.89 11.44
CA GLY A 601 -32.02 6.70 11.36
C GLY A 601 -32.24 7.32 9.98
N GLU A 602 -31.14 7.62 9.28
CA GLU A 602 -31.08 7.96 7.87
C GLU A 602 -29.66 7.72 7.32
N ALA A 603 -29.46 7.87 6.01
CA ALA A 603 -28.14 7.89 5.41
C ALA A 603 -27.96 9.02 4.39
N LEU A 604 -26.84 9.74 4.52
CA LEU A 604 -26.29 10.64 3.51
C LEU A 604 -25.38 9.82 2.60
N VAL A 605 -25.66 9.78 1.30
CA VAL A 605 -24.84 9.03 0.33
C VAL A 605 -24.33 9.97 -0.75
N ALA A 606 -23.02 9.99 -0.95
CA ALA A 606 -22.38 10.74 -2.02
C ALA A 606 -22.84 10.23 -3.40
N ALA A 607 -23.54 11.08 -4.15
CA ALA A 607 -23.81 10.83 -5.56
C ALA A 607 -22.61 11.31 -6.37
N VAL A 608 -21.70 10.41 -6.71
CA VAL A 608 -20.58 10.74 -7.62
C VAL A 608 -21.11 10.76 -9.07
N PRO A 609 -20.96 11.85 -9.84
CA PRO A 609 -21.35 11.86 -11.25
C PRO A 609 -20.61 10.77 -12.04
N PRO A 610 -21.31 9.96 -12.87
CA PRO A 610 -20.71 8.78 -13.49
C PRO A 610 -19.61 9.11 -14.51
N SER A 611 -18.42 8.59 -14.23
CA SER A 611 -17.24 8.58 -15.11
C SER A 611 -17.46 7.66 -16.34
N ALA A 612 -16.82 7.93 -17.48
CA ALA A 612 -16.99 7.10 -18.67
C ALA A 612 -16.31 5.71 -18.56
N ASP A 613 -15.43 5.55 -17.57
CA ASP A 613 -14.83 4.28 -17.17
C ASP A 613 -15.60 3.58 -16.02
N GLU A 614 -16.73 4.12 -15.55
CA GLU A 614 -17.37 3.70 -14.29
C GLU A 614 -18.89 3.45 -14.50
N PRO A 615 -19.39 2.22 -14.28
CA PRO A 615 -20.73 1.85 -14.72
C PRO A 615 -21.85 2.45 -13.83
N VAL A 616 -22.86 3.04 -14.47
CA VAL A 616 -24.01 3.76 -13.88
C VAL A 616 -24.98 2.88 -13.04
N ARG A 617 -24.55 1.72 -12.55
CA ARG A 617 -25.40 0.72 -11.85
C ARG A 617 -25.32 0.76 -10.33
N ASP A 618 -24.30 1.41 -9.76
CA ASP A 618 -24.05 1.36 -8.31
C ASP A 618 -25.08 2.15 -7.48
N LEU A 619 -25.56 3.29 -7.99
CA LEU A 619 -26.42 4.20 -7.22
C LEU A 619 -27.80 3.58 -6.93
N GLU A 620 -28.36 2.79 -7.85
CA GLU A 620 -29.63 2.08 -7.62
C GLU A 620 -29.48 1.00 -6.54
N GLN A 621 -28.40 0.21 -6.60
CA GLN A 621 -28.12 -0.83 -5.62
C GLN A 621 -27.79 -0.27 -4.24
N ALA A 622 -26.94 0.76 -4.14
CA ALA A 622 -26.68 1.50 -2.91
C ALA A 622 -27.98 2.06 -2.31
N GLY A 623 -28.91 2.53 -3.16
CA GLY A 623 -30.22 3.01 -2.73
C GLY A 623 -31.13 1.94 -2.14
N GLU A 624 -31.11 0.70 -2.64
CA GLU A 624 -31.88 -0.42 -2.06
C GLU A 624 -31.23 -0.95 -0.78
N VAL A 625 -29.89 -0.97 -0.70
CA VAL A 625 -29.16 -1.29 0.53
C VAL A 625 -29.47 -0.28 1.64
N VAL A 626 -29.50 1.02 1.35
CA VAL A 626 -29.90 2.03 2.34
C VAL A 626 -31.37 1.88 2.78
N ARG A 627 -32.30 1.55 1.87
CA ARG A 627 -33.68 1.20 2.25
C ARG A 627 -33.73 0.04 3.23
N THR A 628 -32.89 -0.97 3.01
CA THR A 628 -32.77 -2.13 3.90
C THR A 628 -32.22 -1.75 5.29
N LEU A 629 -31.23 -0.85 5.35
CA LEU A 629 -30.56 -0.42 6.60
C LEU A 629 -31.33 0.63 7.42
N THR A 630 -32.20 1.44 6.78
CA THR A 630 -32.84 2.62 7.38
C THR A 630 -34.38 2.63 7.32
N GLY A 631 -34.98 1.75 6.52
CA GLY A 631 -36.40 1.83 6.14
C GLY A 631 -36.75 3.04 5.26
N ARG A 632 -35.76 3.80 4.76
CA ARG A 632 -35.91 5.07 4.05
C ARG A 632 -35.05 5.10 2.78
N ALA A 633 -35.38 5.97 1.83
CA ALA A 633 -34.49 6.23 0.71
C ALA A 633 -33.24 7.02 1.21
N PRO A 634 -32.06 6.84 0.59
CA PRO A 634 -30.90 7.68 0.88
C PRO A 634 -31.19 9.16 0.57
N VAL A 635 -30.59 10.04 1.36
CA VAL A 635 -30.42 11.44 1.00
C VAL A 635 -29.15 11.53 0.16
N TRP A 636 -29.33 11.65 -1.16
CA TRP A 636 -28.22 11.84 -2.08
C TRP A 636 -27.63 13.24 -1.89
N VAL A 637 -26.33 13.32 -1.63
CA VAL A 637 -25.59 14.58 -1.46
C VAL A 637 -24.49 14.70 -2.52
N ALA A 638 -24.17 15.93 -2.91
CA ALA A 638 -22.95 16.22 -3.64
C ALA A 638 -21.81 16.48 -2.65
N ARG A 639 -20.62 15.93 -2.88
CA ARG A 639 -19.47 16.13 -1.99
C ARG A 639 -18.85 17.52 -2.20
N THR A 640 -18.88 18.02 -3.44
CA THR A 640 -18.33 19.35 -3.81
C THR A 640 -19.34 20.16 -4.61
N PRO A 641 -19.17 21.51 -4.70
CA PRO A 641 -19.95 22.36 -5.60
C PRO A 641 -19.92 21.91 -7.07
N GLY A 642 -18.78 21.39 -7.56
CA GLY A 642 -18.67 20.84 -8.91
C GLY A 642 -19.57 19.63 -9.13
N GLU A 643 -19.62 18.68 -8.19
CA GLU A 643 -20.56 17.54 -8.25
C GLU A 643 -22.02 18.01 -8.19
N GLN A 644 -22.32 19.03 -7.37
CA GLN A 644 -23.66 19.59 -7.24
C GLN A 644 -24.14 20.22 -8.55
N GLN A 645 -23.27 20.99 -9.21
CA GLN A 645 -23.54 21.63 -10.50
C GLN A 645 -23.68 20.60 -11.63
N ALA A 646 -22.85 19.55 -11.65
CA ALA A 646 -22.95 18.46 -12.61
C ALA A 646 -24.32 17.75 -12.53
N TRP A 647 -24.76 17.36 -11.34
CA TRP A 647 -26.09 16.78 -11.15
C TRP A 647 -27.23 17.77 -11.46
N ALA A 648 -27.06 19.05 -11.14
CA ALA A 648 -28.04 20.09 -11.48
C ALA A 648 -28.20 20.28 -13.00
N ALA A 649 -27.13 20.11 -13.79
CA ALA A 649 -27.19 20.14 -15.25
C ALA A 649 -28.01 18.97 -15.83
N ASP A 650 -27.92 17.78 -15.22
CA ASP A 650 -28.78 16.62 -15.53
C ASP A 650 -30.18 16.69 -14.86
N GLY A 651 -30.53 17.82 -14.23
CA GLY A 651 -31.85 18.08 -13.65
C GLY A 651 -32.06 17.59 -12.22
N TRP A 652 -31.03 17.06 -11.56
CA TRP A 652 -31.07 16.58 -10.18
C TRP A 652 -30.64 17.67 -9.20
N ARG A 653 -31.47 17.99 -8.22
CA ARG A 653 -31.11 18.94 -7.15
C ARG A 653 -30.68 18.18 -5.91
N LEU A 654 -29.37 18.17 -5.66
CA LEU A 654 -28.76 17.61 -4.45
C LEU A 654 -28.26 18.75 -3.56
N PRO A 655 -28.37 18.65 -2.21
CA PRO A 655 -27.63 19.54 -1.31
C PRO A 655 -26.13 19.19 -1.30
N LEU A 656 -25.30 20.12 -0.88
CA LEU A 656 -23.90 19.82 -0.54
C LEU A 656 -23.85 18.97 0.74
N LEU A 657 -22.79 18.16 0.86
CA LEU A 657 -22.51 17.38 2.06
C LEU A 657 -22.45 18.26 3.31
N GLY A 658 -21.74 19.40 3.25
CA GLY A 658 -21.65 20.35 4.37
C GLY A 658 -23.00 20.98 4.76
N GLU A 659 -23.85 21.29 3.79
CA GLU A 659 -25.21 21.79 4.03
C GLU A 659 -26.08 20.69 4.69
N ALA A 660 -26.08 19.48 4.12
CA ALA A 660 -26.84 18.35 4.61
C ALA A 660 -26.41 17.90 6.02
N LEU A 661 -25.12 18.02 6.36
CA LEU A 661 -24.60 17.83 7.71
C LEU A 661 -25.07 18.95 8.66
N ALA A 662 -24.94 20.22 8.26
CA ALA A 662 -25.35 21.36 9.08
C ALA A 662 -26.85 21.39 9.39
N ASP A 663 -27.70 21.02 8.43
CA ASP A 663 -29.16 20.84 8.61
C ASP A 663 -29.52 19.79 9.68
N ARG A 664 -28.60 18.87 9.98
CA ARG A 664 -28.74 17.79 10.98
C ARG A 664 -28.11 18.12 12.33
N GLY A 665 -27.53 19.31 12.47
CA GLY A 665 -26.80 19.76 13.65
C GLY A 665 -25.27 19.67 13.50
N HIS A 666 -24.78 18.77 12.65
CA HIS A 666 -23.36 18.46 12.48
C HIS A 666 -22.58 19.64 11.86
N ARG A 667 -22.03 20.53 12.70
CA ARG A 667 -21.24 21.68 12.25
C ARG A 667 -19.75 21.36 12.13
N LEU A 668 -19.30 21.08 10.91
CA LEU A 668 -17.88 21.07 10.56
C LEU A 668 -17.20 22.36 11.07
N ARG A 669 -16.07 22.21 11.78
CA ARG A 669 -15.19 23.33 12.14
C ARG A 669 -13.87 23.21 11.39
N SER A 670 -13.43 24.28 10.74
CA SER A 670 -12.04 24.40 10.29
C SER A 670 -11.09 24.31 11.49
N PRO A 671 -9.94 23.61 11.40
CA PRO A 671 -8.94 23.56 12.45
C PRO A 671 -8.45 24.96 12.82
N GLY A 672 -8.50 25.28 14.11
CA GLY A 672 -8.12 26.59 14.61
C GLY A 672 -6.61 26.83 14.53
N THR A 673 -6.21 28.02 14.09
CA THR A 673 -4.81 28.48 14.05
C THR A 673 -4.24 28.75 15.45
N GLY A 674 -3.95 27.67 16.21
CA GLY A 674 -3.24 27.70 17.49
C GLY A 674 -1.75 27.37 17.31
N GLY A 675 -0.86 28.32 17.61
CA GLY A 675 0.59 28.16 17.38
C GLY A 675 1.41 27.72 18.60
N GLY A 676 2.51 27.00 18.38
CA GLY A 676 3.48 26.65 19.44
C GLY A 676 4.68 25.78 19.01
N ALA A 677 5.83 26.41 18.76
CA ALA A 677 7.21 25.90 18.91
C ALA A 677 7.73 24.61 18.18
N THR A 678 8.51 24.83 17.10
CA THR A 678 9.86 24.25 16.80
C THR A 678 10.16 22.73 16.89
N GLY A 679 10.75 22.10 15.84
CA GLY A 679 11.23 20.68 15.93
C GLY A 679 12.18 20.03 14.89
N THR A 680 12.30 20.49 13.64
CA THR A 680 13.34 20.08 12.63
C THR A 680 13.71 18.59 12.35
N GLY A 681 13.11 17.99 11.30
CA GLY A 681 13.75 17.04 10.34
C GLY A 681 14.00 15.57 10.75
N GLY A 682 14.12 14.60 9.83
CA GLY A 682 13.88 14.60 8.38
C GLY A 682 14.67 13.54 7.57
N GLY A 683 14.04 12.84 6.62
CA GLY A 683 14.70 11.92 5.66
C GLY A 683 13.75 10.87 5.05
N ALA A 684 13.74 10.70 3.73
CA ALA A 684 12.68 9.96 3.02
C ALA A 684 13.19 8.98 1.94
N PRO A 685 12.36 7.98 1.57
CA PRO A 685 12.32 7.46 0.19
C PRO A 685 10.92 7.49 -0.48
N GLN A 686 9.84 7.72 0.28
CA GLN A 686 8.42 7.69 -0.19
C GLN A 686 8.17 8.81 -1.23
N ASP A 687 8.34 10.04 -0.79
CA ASP A 687 9.07 11.12 -1.43
C ASP A 687 8.72 11.35 -2.91
N LEU A 688 9.32 10.60 -3.83
CA LEU A 688 9.30 10.84 -5.28
C LEU A 688 7.89 10.86 -5.88
N HIS A 689 6.98 10.02 -5.36
CA HIS A 689 5.61 9.90 -5.84
C HIS A 689 4.73 11.05 -5.31
N ASP A 690 4.79 11.28 -4.00
CA ASP A 690 4.00 12.27 -3.28
C ASP A 690 4.35 13.70 -3.73
N ARG A 691 5.63 13.94 -4.04
CA ARG A 691 6.14 15.17 -4.69
C ARG A 691 5.57 15.43 -6.08
N LEU A 692 5.11 14.38 -6.76
CA LEU A 692 4.55 14.43 -8.10
C LEU A 692 3.03 14.63 -8.05
N VAL A 693 2.35 14.01 -7.07
CA VAL A 693 0.91 14.21 -6.79
C VAL A 693 0.64 15.65 -6.35
N GLY A 694 1.31 16.14 -5.31
CA GLY A 694 1.10 17.52 -4.81
C GLY A 694 1.53 18.64 -5.77
N ALA A 695 2.20 18.31 -6.88
CA ALA A 695 2.50 19.24 -7.97
C ALA A 695 1.43 19.25 -9.09
N LEU A 696 0.54 18.25 -9.10
CA LEU A 696 -0.63 18.15 -9.99
C LEU A 696 -1.89 18.71 -9.30
N ASP A 697 -2.02 18.55 -7.99
CA ASP A 697 -3.15 19.12 -7.22
C ASP A 697 -3.16 20.67 -7.32
N LEU A 698 -1.97 21.29 -7.21
CA LEU A 698 -1.77 22.74 -7.39
C LEU A 698 -2.10 23.25 -8.82
N VAL A 699 -2.17 22.36 -9.82
CA VAL A 699 -2.63 22.70 -11.17
C VAL A 699 -4.16 22.68 -11.22
N ALA A 700 -4.80 21.66 -10.63
CA ALA A 700 -6.25 21.55 -10.60
C ALA A 700 -6.92 22.74 -9.88
N GLU A 701 -6.29 23.26 -8.82
CA GLU A 701 -6.73 24.44 -8.07
C GLU A 701 -6.77 25.75 -8.91
N ILE A 702 -6.05 25.79 -10.04
CA ILE A 702 -6.03 26.96 -10.95
C ILE A 702 -7.15 26.85 -12.02
N GLU A 703 -7.55 25.63 -12.41
CA GLU A 703 -8.48 25.38 -13.52
C GLU A 703 -9.98 25.63 -13.19
N GLU A 704 -10.36 25.83 -11.92
CA GLU A 704 -11.78 26.03 -11.53
C GLU A 704 -12.38 27.42 -11.90
N THR A 705 -11.64 28.31 -12.58
CA THR A 705 -11.89 29.77 -12.49
C THR A 705 -12.63 30.44 -13.68
N ASP A 706 -12.75 29.85 -14.87
CA ASP A 706 -13.38 30.53 -16.04
C ASP A 706 -14.27 29.66 -16.97
N ALA A 707 -15.06 30.28 -17.85
CA ALA A 707 -16.37 29.76 -18.30
C ALA A 707 -16.51 29.27 -19.77
N ALA A 708 -17.53 28.42 -20.02
CA ALA A 708 -17.64 27.54 -21.20
C ALA A 708 -18.57 27.99 -22.36
N LEU A 709 -18.33 27.45 -23.57
CA LEU A 709 -19.16 27.60 -24.78
C LEU A 709 -19.29 26.27 -25.61
N PRO A 710 -20.21 26.16 -26.61
CA PRO A 710 -21.10 24.98 -26.70
C PRO A 710 -20.83 23.94 -27.82
N ARG A 711 -21.53 22.79 -27.72
CA ARG A 711 -21.60 21.71 -28.74
C ARG A 711 -23.05 21.42 -29.18
N ARG A 712 -23.26 20.80 -30.35
CA ARG A 712 -24.56 20.24 -30.83
C ARG A 712 -24.59 18.70 -30.78
N THR A 713 -25.78 18.12 -30.84
CA THR A 713 -26.15 16.82 -30.23
C THR A 713 -26.82 15.81 -31.17
N THR A 714 -27.05 14.55 -30.73
CA THR A 714 -28.09 13.63 -31.29
C THR A 714 -28.36 12.40 -30.39
N GLY A 715 -29.50 12.36 -29.68
CA GLY A 715 -29.76 11.45 -28.55
C GLY A 715 -30.40 10.08 -28.79
N ARG A 716 -30.67 9.38 -27.68
CA ARG A 716 -31.48 8.15 -27.54
C ARG A 716 -32.36 8.22 -26.28
N GLU A 717 -33.26 7.27 -26.08
CA GLU A 717 -34.27 7.30 -25.00
C GLU A 717 -34.06 6.17 -23.98
N LEU A 718 -34.35 6.46 -22.70
CA LEU A 718 -34.42 5.52 -21.57
C LEU A 718 -35.70 5.80 -20.75
N LEU A 719 -36.07 4.91 -19.83
CA LEU A 719 -37.27 5.04 -18.99
C LEU A 719 -36.91 5.06 -17.51
N VAL A 720 -37.41 6.05 -16.75
CA VAL A 720 -37.23 6.16 -15.29
C VAL A 720 -38.53 6.64 -14.65
N ARG A 721 -39.04 5.93 -13.64
CA ARG A 721 -40.31 6.24 -12.92
C ARG A 721 -41.45 6.61 -13.89
N ASP A 722 -41.74 5.68 -14.81
CA ASP A 722 -42.79 5.77 -15.84
C ASP A 722 -42.69 6.97 -16.80
N ARG A 723 -41.51 7.61 -16.89
CA ARG A 723 -41.24 8.73 -17.80
C ARG A 723 -40.11 8.40 -18.76
N VAL A 724 -40.31 8.74 -20.04
CA VAL A 724 -39.28 8.61 -21.08
C VAL A 724 -38.28 9.75 -20.96
N ALA A 725 -37.08 9.44 -20.49
CA ALA A 725 -35.93 10.34 -20.47
C ALA A 725 -35.25 10.32 -21.85
N ARG A 726 -35.31 11.44 -22.57
CA ARG A 726 -34.49 11.67 -23.77
C ARG A 726 -33.05 11.98 -23.34
N VAL A 727 -32.20 10.96 -23.34
CA VAL A 727 -30.75 11.10 -23.22
C VAL A 727 -30.23 11.75 -24.51
N GLY A 728 -30.30 13.07 -24.55
CA GLY A 728 -29.63 13.89 -25.55
C GLY A 728 -28.14 13.59 -25.51
N ARG A 729 -27.58 13.05 -26.60
CA ARG A 729 -26.15 12.75 -26.69
C ARG A 729 -25.40 14.07 -26.85
N SER A 730 -25.02 14.66 -25.72
CA SER A 730 -23.64 15.09 -25.55
C SER A 730 -22.75 13.87 -25.83
N THR A 731 -21.73 14.03 -26.66
CA THR A 731 -20.68 13.02 -26.78
C THR A 731 -19.83 13.00 -25.50
N PRO A 732 -19.30 11.84 -25.11
CA PRO A 732 -19.24 11.49 -23.69
C PRO A 732 -18.16 12.21 -22.88
N ALA A 733 -18.27 12.07 -21.57
CA ALA A 733 -17.17 12.32 -20.64
C ALA A 733 -15.96 11.41 -20.93
N SER A 734 -14.84 11.77 -20.32
CA SER A 734 -13.98 10.80 -19.63
C SER A 734 -13.52 11.47 -18.34
N SER A 735 -14.25 11.22 -17.25
CA SER A 735 -13.77 10.32 -16.19
C SER A 735 -13.04 11.13 -15.09
N ARG A 736 -12.64 10.47 -13.99
CA ARG A 736 -11.55 11.02 -13.16
C ARG A 736 -10.36 11.33 -14.09
N TRP A 737 -9.66 12.46 -13.90
CA TRP A 737 -8.31 12.64 -14.47
C TRP A 737 -7.26 11.80 -13.74
N CYS A 738 -7.56 10.51 -13.58
CA CYS A 738 -6.55 9.49 -13.79
C CYS A 738 -5.96 9.75 -15.17
N LEU A 739 -4.82 10.43 -15.22
CA LEU A 739 -4.02 10.67 -16.42
C LEU A 739 -3.44 9.32 -16.88
N ARG A 740 -4.33 8.47 -17.42
CA ARG A 740 -3.98 7.17 -17.99
C ARG A 740 -3.05 7.44 -19.16
N LEU A 741 -1.79 7.06 -18.98
CA LEU A 741 -0.77 7.04 -20.02
C LEU A 741 -1.10 5.96 -21.07
N ARG A 742 -2.18 6.16 -21.83
CA ARG A 742 -2.53 5.43 -23.06
C ARG A 742 -1.98 6.14 -24.30
N GLY A 743 -0.73 6.54 -24.19
CA GLY A 743 0.18 6.77 -25.31
C GLY A 743 1.42 5.90 -25.05
N ALA A 744 1.96 5.27 -26.08
CA ALA A 744 3.19 4.50 -25.92
C ALA A 744 4.34 5.42 -25.45
N TRP A 745 5.26 4.88 -24.64
CA TRP A 745 6.56 5.52 -24.48
C TRP A 745 7.21 5.61 -25.86
N SER A 746 7.25 6.80 -26.45
CA SER A 746 8.08 7.05 -27.62
C SER A 746 9.53 7.15 -27.14
N GLU A 747 10.22 6.01 -27.09
CA GLU A 747 11.64 5.92 -26.74
C GLU A 747 12.52 6.51 -27.86
N GLU A 748 12.36 7.82 -28.10
CA GLU A 748 13.00 8.62 -29.16
C GLU A 748 14.37 9.21 -28.75
N ASP A 749 14.64 9.24 -27.45
CA ASP A 749 15.97 9.40 -26.86
C ASP A 749 16.00 8.67 -25.51
N PRO A 750 16.88 7.67 -25.28
CA PRO A 750 16.96 6.99 -23.99
C PRO A 750 17.36 7.90 -22.82
N ALA A 751 17.78 9.15 -23.09
CA ALA A 751 18.07 10.17 -22.09
C ALA A 751 16.94 11.19 -21.85
N VAL A 752 15.78 11.14 -22.53
CA VAL A 752 14.63 12.01 -22.22
C VAL A 752 13.32 11.24 -22.39
N ARG A 753 12.53 11.15 -21.32
CA ARG A 753 11.19 10.52 -21.32
C ARG A 753 10.12 11.60 -21.32
N SER A 754 9.43 11.77 -22.44
CA SER A 754 8.28 12.69 -22.56
C SER A 754 6.95 11.96 -22.44
N VAL A 755 5.97 12.67 -21.88
CA VAL A 755 4.56 12.30 -21.74
C VAL A 755 3.73 13.46 -22.28
N THR A 756 2.67 13.18 -23.03
CA THR A 756 1.69 14.18 -23.47
C THR A 756 0.29 13.68 -23.16
N ALA A 757 -0.56 14.54 -22.59
CA ALA A 757 -1.99 14.30 -22.38
C ALA A 757 -2.80 15.55 -22.76
N PRO A 758 -4.02 15.42 -23.30
CA PRO A 758 -4.85 16.58 -23.62
C PRO A 758 -5.31 17.30 -22.35
N VAL A 759 -5.36 18.63 -22.37
CA VAL A 759 -5.84 19.52 -21.29
C VAL A 759 -6.47 20.76 -21.94
N ALA A 760 -7.45 21.39 -21.30
CA ALA A 760 -8.14 22.57 -21.81
C ALA A 760 -8.12 23.70 -20.77
N ALA A 761 -7.22 24.68 -20.97
CA ALA A 761 -7.07 25.87 -20.15
C ALA A 761 -6.67 27.06 -21.05
N ASP A 762 -7.20 28.26 -20.75
CA ASP A 762 -6.89 29.50 -21.50
C ASP A 762 -5.64 30.24 -20.96
N VAL A 763 -5.07 29.78 -19.83
CA VAL A 763 -3.79 30.25 -19.28
C VAL A 763 -2.81 29.08 -19.20
N VAL A 764 -1.58 29.29 -19.65
CA VAL A 764 -0.51 28.28 -19.65
C VAL A 764 0.40 28.51 -18.45
N VAL A 765 0.62 27.51 -17.60
CA VAL A 765 1.58 27.60 -16.50
C VAL A 765 2.85 26.81 -16.82
N LEU A 766 4.03 27.38 -16.58
CA LEU A 766 5.31 26.70 -16.80
C LEU A 766 5.94 26.24 -15.49
N GLY A 767 5.79 24.94 -15.21
CA GLY A 767 6.37 24.29 -14.03
C GLY A 767 7.71 23.61 -14.33
N LYS A 768 8.71 23.85 -13.48
CA LYS A 768 9.95 23.05 -13.39
C LYS A 768 9.93 22.30 -12.04
N LEU A 769 10.23 21.01 -12.06
CA LEU A 769 10.36 20.18 -10.84
C LEU A 769 11.72 19.44 -10.85
N ASP A 770 12.45 19.43 -9.73
CA ASP A 770 13.75 18.74 -9.58
C ASP A 770 13.66 17.65 -8.52
N LEU A 771 13.60 16.42 -9.03
CA LEU A 771 13.41 15.19 -8.28
C LEU A 771 14.77 14.69 -7.77
N ALA A 772 15.11 15.12 -6.55
CA ALA A 772 16.25 14.65 -5.76
C ALA A 772 17.61 14.70 -6.52
N ASP A 773 17.87 15.81 -7.22
CA ASP A 773 19.11 16.06 -7.98
C ASP A 773 19.39 15.00 -9.07
N ARG A 774 18.35 14.26 -9.52
CA ARG A 774 18.47 13.20 -10.54
C ARG A 774 17.51 13.30 -11.73
N VAL A 775 16.36 13.97 -11.63
CA VAL A 775 15.45 14.19 -12.78
C VAL A 775 14.85 15.60 -12.76
N LYS A 776 15.02 16.35 -13.86
CA LYS A 776 14.32 17.63 -14.13
C LYS A 776 13.06 17.32 -14.95
N LEU A 777 11.88 17.64 -14.42
CA LEU A 777 10.64 17.71 -15.19
C LEU A 777 10.44 19.13 -15.72
N ARG A 778 9.85 19.25 -16.91
CA ARG A 778 9.30 20.51 -17.44
C ARG A 778 7.84 20.26 -17.85
N ALA A 779 6.93 21.11 -17.39
CA ALA A 779 5.52 21.14 -17.80
C ALA A 779 5.27 22.34 -18.72
N ALA A 780 4.49 22.14 -19.78
CA ALA A 780 3.98 23.20 -20.66
C ALA A 780 2.65 22.78 -21.30
N TYR A 781 1.79 23.75 -21.64
CA TYR A 781 0.45 23.51 -22.17
C TYR A 781 0.25 24.19 -23.55
N PRO A 782 0.79 23.64 -24.66
CA PRO A 782 0.41 24.13 -25.99
C PRO A 782 -1.01 23.71 -26.35
N GLU A 783 -1.77 24.60 -27.00
CA GLU A 783 -3.12 24.43 -27.57
C GLU A 783 -3.67 22.98 -27.55
N ALA A 784 -4.43 22.67 -26.48
CA ALA A 784 -5.07 21.39 -26.18
C ALA A 784 -4.22 20.21 -25.65
N GLY A 785 -3.03 20.43 -25.04
CA GLY A 785 -2.35 19.37 -24.27
C GLY A 785 -1.20 19.77 -23.35
N LEU A 786 -1.16 19.17 -22.16
CA LEU A 786 -0.01 19.18 -21.24
C LEU A 786 1.09 18.25 -21.79
N VAL A 787 2.30 18.78 -21.91
CA VAL A 787 3.54 18.04 -22.19
C VAL A 787 4.43 18.05 -20.95
N LEU A 788 4.72 16.86 -20.42
CA LEU A 788 5.66 16.61 -19.33
C LEU A 788 6.94 15.98 -19.89
N ALA A 789 8.07 16.68 -19.82
CA ALA A 789 9.37 16.17 -20.28
C ALA A 789 10.32 15.88 -19.10
N ALA A 790 10.71 14.62 -18.91
CA ALA A 790 11.60 14.15 -17.85
C ALA A 790 13.02 13.88 -18.38
N GLN A 791 14.01 14.59 -17.82
CA GLN A 791 15.41 14.51 -18.22
C GLN A 791 16.31 14.20 -17.01
N PRO A 792 17.22 13.20 -17.06
CA PRO A 792 18.19 12.96 -16.00
C PRO A 792 19.10 14.16 -15.75
N ALA A 793 19.54 14.33 -14.50
CA ALA A 793 20.46 15.40 -14.13
C ALA A 793 21.82 15.23 -14.85
N GLY A 794 22.34 16.35 -15.38
CA GLY A 794 23.63 16.36 -16.07
C GLY A 794 24.81 16.03 -15.13
N PRO A 795 25.96 15.60 -15.66
CA PRO A 795 27.08 14.99 -14.90
C PRO A 795 27.89 15.96 -14.03
N LYS A 796 27.30 17.08 -13.58
CA LYS A 796 27.93 18.12 -12.74
C LYS A 796 27.29 18.33 -11.37
N GLY A 797 26.30 17.53 -10.97
CA GLY A 797 25.86 17.41 -9.57
C GLY A 797 25.17 18.63 -8.92
N GLU A 798 24.95 19.74 -9.64
CA GLU A 798 24.17 20.87 -9.15
C GLU A 798 22.74 20.85 -9.71
N CYS A 799 21.76 20.97 -8.80
CA CYS A 799 20.34 21.14 -9.08
C CYS A 799 20.05 22.16 -10.19
N GLY A 800 19.24 21.76 -11.18
CA GLY A 800 18.87 22.62 -12.29
C GLY A 800 17.98 23.79 -11.89
N ILE A 801 17.13 23.60 -10.87
CA ILE A 801 16.19 24.63 -10.41
C ILE A 801 16.85 25.68 -9.52
N THR A 802 17.80 25.31 -8.66
CA THR A 802 18.57 26.31 -7.88
C THR A 802 19.31 27.31 -8.78
N ARG A 803 19.70 26.88 -9.99
CA ARG A 803 20.23 27.77 -11.04
C ARG A 803 19.13 28.63 -11.67
N SER A 804 18.05 28.02 -12.18
CA SER A 804 16.92 28.78 -12.77
C SER A 804 16.31 29.82 -11.82
N VAL A 805 16.13 29.51 -10.52
CA VAL A 805 15.64 30.47 -9.51
C VAL A 805 16.61 31.65 -9.37
N ARG A 806 17.92 31.40 -9.24
CA ARG A 806 18.92 32.49 -9.17
C ARG A 806 18.99 33.32 -10.45
N ALA A 807 18.86 32.69 -11.62
CA ALA A 807 18.78 33.41 -12.89
C ALA A 807 17.51 34.28 -12.96
N HIS A 808 16.39 33.77 -12.45
CA HIS A 808 15.13 34.50 -12.33
C HIS A 808 15.22 35.68 -11.36
N GLU A 809 15.83 35.51 -10.18
CA GLU A 809 16.11 36.57 -9.21
C GLU A 809 16.99 37.70 -9.79
N VAL A 810 17.97 37.35 -10.63
CA VAL A 810 18.92 38.32 -11.19
C VAL A 810 18.36 39.04 -12.40
N VAL A 811 17.63 38.37 -13.30
CA VAL A 811 16.96 39.06 -14.42
C VAL A 811 15.84 39.95 -13.90
N ALA A 812 15.03 39.49 -12.94
CA ALA A 812 14.01 40.33 -12.31
C ALA A 812 14.60 41.62 -11.67
N ARG A 813 15.88 41.58 -11.27
CA ARG A 813 16.61 42.72 -10.69
C ARG A 813 17.19 43.70 -11.71
N HIS A 814 17.51 43.26 -12.93
CA HIS A 814 18.24 44.06 -13.93
C HIS A 814 17.44 44.35 -15.21
N ALA A 815 16.47 43.50 -15.56
CA ALA A 815 15.59 43.62 -16.71
C ALA A 815 14.22 42.97 -16.40
N PRO A 816 13.44 43.50 -15.42
CA PRO A 816 12.20 42.86 -14.94
C PRO A 816 11.18 42.55 -16.05
N GLY A 817 11.07 43.40 -17.08
CA GLY A 817 10.17 43.17 -18.23
C GLY A 817 10.59 42.04 -19.18
N LEU A 818 11.70 41.34 -18.92
CA LEU A 818 12.17 40.15 -19.66
C LEU A 818 12.17 38.86 -18.82
N ALA A 819 11.77 38.95 -17.56
CA ALA A 819 11.45 37.78 -16.76
C ALA A 819 9.94 37.49 -16.88
N PRO A 820 9.51 36.23 -17.00
CA PRO A 820 8.19 35.82 -16.52
C PRO A 820 8.01 36.27 -15.06
N ARG A 821 6.80 36.33 -14.52
CA ARG A 821 6.64 36.56 -13.07
C ARG A 821 6.78 35.23 -12.34
N MET A 822 7.65 35.14 -11.34
CA MET A 822 7.79 33.94 -10.52
C MET A 822 6.58 33.85 -9.59
N VAL A 823 5.61 32.98 -9.89
CA VAL A 823 4.39 32.79 -9.09
C VAL A 823 4.77 32.21 -7.73
N SER A 824 5.54 31.12 -7.77
CA SER A 824 6.07 30.47 -6.59
C SER A 824 7.33 29.68 -6.94
N HIS A 825 8.21 29.55 -5.97
CA HIS A 825 9.31 28.60 -6.00
C HIS A 825 9.55 28.13 -4.58
N GLY A 826 10.04 26.91 -4.40
CA GLY A 826 10.14 26.37 -3.07
C GLY A 826 10.72 24.98 -3.02
N ARG A 827 10.54 24.36 -1.85
CA ARG A 827 10.88 22.98 -1.61
C ARG A 827 9.72 22.31 -0.88
N THR A 828 9.18 21.23 -1.42
CA THR A 828 8.09 20.48 -0.75
C THR A 828 8.60 19.91 0.58
N GLY A 829 7.70 19.60 1.53
CA GLY A 829 8.08 18.99 2.81
C GLY A 829 8.84 17.66 2.65
N SER A 830 8.48 16.91 1.60
CA SER A 830 9.20 15.75 1.09
C SER A 830 10.59 16.12 0.52
N GLY A 831 10.70 17.19 -0.29
CA GLY A 831 12.00 17.80 -0.62
C GLY A 831 12.29 18.08 -2.10
N VAL A 832 11.30 17.98 -3.00
CA VAL A 832 11.44 18.39 -4.42
C VAL A 832 11.67 19.88 -4.46
N ARG A 833 12.59 20.37 -5.30
CA ARG A 833 12.64 21.81 -5.60
C ARG A 833 11.71 22.09 -6.76
N TYR A 834 10.95 23.17 -6.69
CA TYR A 834 10.02 23.58 -7.74
C TYR A 834 10.13 25.06 -8.07
N LEU A 835 9.73 25.42 -9.29
CA LEU A 835 9.66 26.79 -9.80
C LEU A 835 8.47 26.87 -10.77
N VAL A 836 7.55 27.78 -10.49
CA VAL A 836 6.34 28.07 -11.26
C VAL A 836 6.42 29.48 -11.82
N GLU A 837 6.34 29.59 -13.15
CA GLU A 837 6.46 30.83 -13.91
C GLU A 837 5.10 31.24 -14.50
N GLU A 838 4.68 32.48 -14.25
CA GLU A 838 3.44 33.11 -14.71
C GLU A 838 3.58 33.47 -16.18
N LEU A 839 2.57 33.11 -16.98
CA LEU A 839 2.51 33.44 -18.39
C LEU A 839 1.57 34.64 -18.60
N VAL A 840 2.03 35.59 -19.39
CA VAL A 840 1.19 36.70 -19.86
C VAL A 840 0.30 36.19 -21.00
N GLU A 841 -1.00 36.50 -20.92
CA GLU A 841 -2.10 35.93 -21.74
C GLU A 841 -1.73 35.60 -23.19
N GLY A 842 -1.72 34.30 -23.51
CA GLY A 842 -1.28 33.81 -24.80
C GLY A 842 -2.33 33.99 -25.90
N ARG A 843 -2.19 35.04 -26.72
CA ARG A 843 -2.63 34.98 -28.13
C ARG A 843 -1.44 34.63 -29.04
N PRO A 844 -1.60 33.71 -30.00
CA PRO A 844 -0.49 33.29 -30.85
C PRO A 844 0.01 34.43 -31.72
N LEU A 845 1.33 34.48 -31.93
CA LEU A 845 1.97 35.50 -32.76
C LEU A 845 1.55 35.40 -34.23
N GLY A 846 0.76 36.38 -34.67
CA GLY A 846 0.44 36.60 -36.08
C GLY A 846 1.66 37.02 -36.90
N SER A 847 2.42 36.03 -37.39
CA SER A 847 3.53 36.14 -38.34
C SER A 847 4.85 36.75 -37.85
N ALA A 848 5.95 36.23 -38.42
CA ALA A 848 7.21 36.90 -38.76
C ALA A 848 7.41 38.34 -38.21
N ARG A 849 6.67 39.29 -38.78
CA ARG A 849 6.83 40.74 -38.63
C ARG A 849 6.88 41.26 -37.19
N ALA A 850 6.26 40.54 -36.26
CA ALA A 850 6.21 40.98 -34.87
C ALA A 850 7.57 40.84 -34.15
N LEU A 851 8.38 39.82 -34.47
CA LEU A 851 9.73 39.66 -33.88
C LEU A 851 10.68 40.73 -34.44
N ASP A 852 10.59 40.96 -35.75
CA ASP A 852 11.39 41.92 -36.49
C ASP A 852 11.25 43.34 -35.89
N ALA A 853 10.05 43.70 -35.43
CA ALA A 853 9.73 45.00 -34.84
C ALA A 853 10.31 45.28 -33.44
N ARG A 854 10.81 44.26 -32.70
CA ARG A 854 11.35 44.45 -31.32
C ARG A 854 12.77 43.93 -31.11
N ALA A 855 13.38 43.33 -32.13
CA ALA A 855 14.72 42.74 -32.07
C ALA A 855 15.79 43.59 -31.35
N ALA A 856 15.84 44.89 -31.63
CA ALA A 856 16.88 45.80 -31.11
C ALA A 856 16.83 45.95 -29.59
N GLU A 857 15.63 46.12 -29.03
CA GLU A 857 15.41 46.28 -27.59
C GLU A 857 15.84 45.03 -26.82
N LEU A 858 15.55 43.85 -27.38
CA LEU A 858 15.90 42.56 -26.79
C LEU A 858 17.41 42.33 -26.80
N LEU A 859 18.08 42.59 -27.92
CA LEU A 859 19.54 42.46 -28.03
C LEU A 859 20.26 43.42 -27.09
N ALA A 860 19.77 44.67 -26.95
CA ALA A 860 20.36 45.67 -26.06
C ALA A 860 20.23 45.25 -24.60
N ALA A 861 19.06 44.77 -24.18
CA ALA A 861 18.83 44.30 -22.82
C ALA A 861 19.64 43.03 -22.49
N LEU A 862 19.78 42.09 -23.44
CA LEU A 862 20.65 40.92 -23.29
C LEU A 862 22.12 41.32 -23.13
N ALA A 863 22.61 42.27 -23.94
CA ALA A 863 23.97 42.80 -23.81
C ALA A 863 24.21 43.46 -22.43
N GLY A 864 23.22 44.20 -21.91
CA GLY A 864 23.25 44.79 -20.57
C GLY A 864 23.31 43.75 -19.45
N LEU A 865 22.48 42.70 -19.50
CA LEU A 865 22.49 41.58 -18.55
C LEU A 865 23.87 40.88 -18.53
N HIS A 866 24.40 40.54 -19.71
CA HIS A 866 25.71 39.88 -19.85
C HIS A 866 26.86 40.75 -19.31
N ALA A 867 26.78 42.08 -19.43
CA ALA A 867 27.76 43.01 -18.88
C ALA A 867 27.71 43.07 -17.34
N GLY A 868 26.52 43.17 -16.74
CA GLY A 868 26.34 43.26 -15.28
C GLY A 868 26.85 42.04 -14.51
N HIS A 869 26.86 40.86 -15.14
CA HIS A 869 27.39 39.62 -14.56
C HIS A 869 28.93 39.52 -14.51
N GLY A 870 29.66 40.42 -15.16
CA GLY A 870 31.12 40.39 -15.25
C GLY A 870 31.63 39.43 -16.34
N THR A 871 32.06 40.00 -17.47
CA THR A 871 32.60 39.23 -18.60
C THR A 871 34.07 38.84 -18.39
N ARG A 872 34.43 37.62 -18.77
CA ARG A 872 35.84 37.22 -19.01
C ARG A 872 36.10 37.15 -20.51
N ARG A 873 37.37 37.28 -20.90
CA ARG A 873 37.83 37.02 -22.27
C ARG A 873 38.43 35.62 -22.35
N THR A 874 38.11 34.89 -23.41
CA THR A 874 38.61 33.55 -23.72
C THR A 874 38.95 33.49 -25.20
N THR A 875 39.98 32.76 -25.62
CA THR A 875 40.29 32.68 -27.06
C THR A 875 39.23 31.86 -27.78
N VAL A 876 38.99 32.14 -29.06
CA VAL A 876 38.12 31.33 -29.94
C VAL A 876 38.48 29.84 -29.81
N ARG A 877 39.77 29.52 -29.91
CA ARG A 877 40.33 28.17 -29.79
C ARG A 877 40.04 27.50 -28.44
N GLN A 878 40.22 28.23 -27.33
CA GLN A 878 39.91 27.73 -25.99
C GLN A 878 38.40 27.47 -25.82
N ARG A 879 37.55 28.36 -26.36
CA ARG A 879 36.09 28.23 -26.29
C ARG A 879 35.51 27.21 -27.26
N TRP A 880 36.27 26.78 -28.27
CA TRP A 880 35.91 25.75 -29.26
C TRP A 880 36.64 24.39 -29.08
N GLY A 881 37.29 24.18 -27.93
CA GLY A 881 38.14 23.02 -27.68
C GLY A 881 37.50 21.65 -28.01
N ASP A 882 38.36 20.68 -28.33
CA ASP A 882 38.21 19.37 -28.99
C ASP A 882 36.84 18.66 -29.04
N GLY A 883 36.00 18.81 -28.01
CA GLY A 883 34.62 18.32 -28.03
C GLY A 883 33.71 19.09 -29.00
N LEU A 884 33.91 20.41 -29.15
CA LEU A 884 33.20 21.23 -30.14
C LEU A 884 33.75 21.01 -31.55
N ALA A 885 35.07 21.03 -31.71
CA ALA A 885 35.73 20.72 -32.98
C ALA A 885 35.31 19.36 -33.57
N ARG A 886 35.30 18.28 -32.76
CA ARG A 886 34.85 16.95 -33.23
C ARG A 886 33.37 16.91 -33.63
N ARG A 887 32.49 17.56 -32.85
CA ARG A 887 31.05 17.68 -33.18
C ARG A 887 30.82 18.44 -34.48
N TRP A 888 31.51 19.57 -34.67
CA TRP A 888 31.44 20.35 -35.91
C TRP A 888 31.95 19.54 -37.11
N ALA A 889 33.11 18.89 -36.99
CA ALA A 889 33.66 18.03 -38.05
C ALA A 889 32.72 16.86 -38.40
N ALA A 890 32.09 16.23 -37.42
CA ALA A 890 31.07 15.20 -37.65
C ALA A 890 29.81 15.76 -38.35
N THR A 891 29.48 17.03 -38.13
CA THR A 891 28.34 17.72 -38.76
C THR A 891 28.62 18.06 -40.22
N VAL A 892 29.81 18.58 -40.52
CA VAL A 892 30.29 18.77 -41.91
C VAL A 892 30.34 17.40 -42.63
N GLY A 893 30.84 16.37 -41.94
CA GLY A 893 30.92 14.99 -42.43
C GLY A 893 29.57 14.32 -42.74
N THR A 894 28.42 14.94 -42.44
CA THR A 894 27.12 14.45 -42.94
C THR A 894 26.71 15.01 -44.31
N GLY A 895 27.51 15.92 -44.89
CA GLY A 895 27.17 16.60 -46.15
C GLY A 895 25.95 17.53 -46.08
N ILE A 896 25.56 17.99 -44.88
CA ILE A 896 24.44 18.95 -44.72
C ILE A 896 24.92 20.41 -44.74
N VAL A 897 26.18 20.66 -44.40
CA VAL A 897 26.81 21.99 -44.40
C VAL A 897 27.56 22.17 -45.72
N PRO A 898 27.32 23.25 -46.49
CA PRO A 898 28.08 23.53 -47.71
C PRO A 898 29.58 23.76 -47.43
N ASP A 899 30.44 23.31 -48.35
CA ASP A 899 31.90 23.37 -48.19
C ASP A 899 32.43 24.79 -47.92
N GLY A 900 31.86 25.82 -48.55
CA GLY A 900 32.22 27.22 -48.29
C GLY A 900 31.94 27.67 -46.85
N VAL A 901 30.79 27.26 -46.29
CA VAL A 901 30.42 27.53 -44.90
C VAL A 901 31.32 26.76 -43.93
N ALA A 902 31.60 25.50 -44.24
CA ALA A 902 32.55 24.69 -43.46
C ALA A 902 33.96 25.29 -43.47
N GLY A 903 34.41 25.77 -44.64
CA GLY A 903 35.70 26.44 -44.83
C GLY A 903 35.81 27.76 -44.07
N ARG A 904 34.81 28.65 -44.15
CA ARG A 904 34.80 29.92 -43.41
C ARG A 904 34.82 29.70 -41.89
N VAL A 905 34.05 28.74 -41.38
CA VAL A 905 34.11 28.37 -39.95
C VAL A 905 35.50 27.83 -39.59
N ALA A 906 36.11 26.97 -40.41
CA ALA A 906 37.47 26.47 -40.16
C ALA A 906 38.54 27.57 -40.17
N GLU A 907 38.41 28.57 -41.05
CA GLU A 907 39.29 29.74 -41.10
C GLU A 907 39.19 30.59 -39.82
N LEU A 908 37.98 30.92 -39.38
CA LEU A 908 37.73 31.67 -38.14
C LEU A 908 38.30 30.95 -36.90
N LEU A 909 38.23 29.63 -36.88
CA LEU A 909 38.80 28.79 -35.81
C LEU A 909 40.34 28.71 -35.85
N GLY A 910 40.96 29.05 -36.98
CA GLY A 910 42.42 29.12 -37.15
C GLY A 910 43.04 30.45 -36.70
N ARG A 911 42.24 31.48 -36.40
CA ARG A 911 42.73 32.79 -35.97
C ARG A 911 43.10 32.78 -34.48
N ASP A 912 44.40 32.62 -34.20
CA ASP A 912 44.92 32.37 -32.83
C ASP A 912 44.85 33.59 -31.87
N ALA A 913 44.54 34.79 -32.37
CA ALA A 913 44.55 36.04 -31.59
C ALA A 913 43.18 36.47 -31.02
N ASP A 914 42.09 35.90 -31.56
CA ASP A 914 40.73 36.40 -31.30
C ASP A 914 40.18 35.99 -29.94
N THR A 915 39.76 36.97 -29.12
CA THR A 915 39.15 36.72 -27.80
C THR A 915 37.67 37.04 -27.74
N LEU A 916 36.84 36.00 -27.63
CA LEU A 916 35.40 36.10 -27.36
C LEU A 916 35.15 36.65 -25.96
N ARG A 917 34.09 37.45 -25.79
CA ARG A 917 33.58 37.86 -24.46
C ARG A 917 32.57 36.82 -23.98
N VAL A 918 32.84 36.17 -22.85
CA VAL A 918 31.90 35.23 -22.20
C VAL A 918 31.52 35.72 -20.81
N SER A 919 30.24 35.66 -20.47
CA SER A 919 29.77 36.00 -19.12
C SER A 919 29.56 34.75 -18.26
N TRP A 920 29.65 34.90 -16.94
CA TRP A 920 29.42 33.79 -15.99
C TRP A 920 27.92 33.64 -15.70
N SER A 921 27.18 33.30 -16.75
CA SER A 921 25.74 33.02 -16.72
C SER A 921 25.43 31.79 -15.84
N HIS A 922 24.84 32.01 -14.66
CA HIS A 922 24.56 30.99 -13.65
C HIS A 922 23.32 30.10 -13.98
N GLY A 923 23.19 29.67 -15.24
CA GLY A 923 22.24 28.65 -15.70
C GLY A 923 20.78 29.11 -15.89
N ASP A 924 20.34 29.10 -17.15
CA ASP A 924 18.94 29.21 -17.59
C ASP A 924 18.17 30.51 -17.26
N MET A 925 18.57 31.64 -17.88
CA MET A 925 17.75 32.78 -18.44
C MET A 925 18.76 33.71 -19.18
N VAL A 926 18.51 34.45 -20.28
CA VAL A 926 17.37 34.78 -21.19
C VAL A 926 17.96 34.75 -22.63
N PRO A 927 17.21 34.58 -23.74
CA PRO A 927 15.80 34.25 -23.88
C PRO A 927 15.60 32.74 -24.08
N SER A 928 14.54 32.19 -23.48
CA SER A 928 14.06 30.84 -23.81
C SER A 928 12.51 30.65 -23.69
N ASN A 929 11.66 31.61 -24.11
CA ASN A 929 10.22 31.38 -24.45
C ASN A 929 9.45 32.50 -25.22
N VAL A 930 9.33 32.49 -26.59
CA VAL A 930 8.60 33.60 -27.32
C VAL A 930 7.14 33.67 -26.86
N LEU A 931 6.87 34.65 -26.03
CA LEU A 931 5.55 35.04 -25.58
C LEU A 931 5.40 36.54 -25.81
N ALA A 932 4.16 37.00 -25.98
CA ALA A 932 3.83 38.40 -26.19
C ALA A 932 3.14 38.98 -24.96
N GLY A 933 3.73 40.01 -24.34
CA GLY A 933 3.02 40.89 -23.43
C GLY A 933 2.41 42.10 -24.15
N PRO A 934 1.70 42.99 -23.42
CA PRO A 934 1.11 44.21 -23.97
C PRO A 934 2.07 45.07 -24.80
N ASP A 935 3.35 45.07 -24.43
CA ASP A 935 4.42 45.81 -25.12
C ASP A 935 5.31 44.94 -26.04
N GLY A 936 5.17 43.61 -26.07
CA GLY A 936 5.86 42.70 -27.03
C GLY A 936 6.64 41.48 -26.46
N LEU A 937 7.76 41.07 -27.09
CA LEU A 937 8.13 39.65 -27.29
C LEU A 937 9.51 39.19 -26.71
N THR A 938 9.78 37.89 -26.43
CA THR A 938 11.15 37.35 -26.04
C THR A 938 11.34 35.80 -26.17
N LEU A 939 12.31 35.24 -26.93
CA LEU A 939 12.29 33.91 -27.65
C LEU A 939 12.71 32.52 -27.02
N LEU A 940 12.30 31.33 -27.55
CA LEU A 940 12.52 29.90 -27.06
C LEU A 940 13.58 29.01 -27.79
N ASP A 941 14.63 28.51 -27.10
CA ASP A 941 15.13 27.09 -27.09
C ASP A 941 16.24 26.92 -26.01
N TRP A 942 16.25 25.81 -25.26
CA TRP A 942 16.74 25.79 -23.86
C TRP A 942 17.55 24.54 -23.45
N GLU A 943 18.80 24.43 -23.91
CA GLU A 943 19.75 23.43 -23.38
C GLU A 943 21.27 23.75 -23.48
N HIS A 944 21.94 23.65 -22.32
CA HIS A 944 23.39 23.45 -22.17
C HIS A 944 24.35 24.51 -22.76
N SER A 945 24.67 25.53 -21.97
CA SER A 945 26.04 26.05 -21.86
C SER A 945 26.28 26.56 -20.41
N GLN A 946 27.53 26.63 -19.95
CA GLN A 946 27.90 27.31 -18.69
C GLN A 946 28.75 28.56 -18.91
N GLU A 947 28.97 28.93 -20.17
CA GLU A 947 29.65 30.13 -20.64
C GLU A 947 28.93 30.58 -21.91
N ALA A 948 28.07 31.59 -21.80
CA ALA A 948 27.31 32.14 -22.92
C ALA A 948 27.93 33.48 -23.37
N PRO A 949 28.30 33.63 -24.66
CA PRO A 949 28.45 34.91 -25.33
C PRO A 949 27.08 35.46 -25.75
N VAL A 950 26.90 36.78 -25.76
CA VAL A 950 25.69 37.46 -26.28
C VAL A 950 25.32 36.99 -27.69
N MET A 951 26.33 36.72 -28.53
CA MET A 951 26.18 36.21 -29.90
C MET A 951 25.45 34.87 -29.99
N HIS A 952 25.47 34.04 -28.93
CA HIS A 952 24.75 32.78 -28.91
C HIS A 952 23.25 32.96 -28.68
N ASP A 953 22.86 34.03 -27.97
CA ASP A 953 21.47 34.41 -27.78
C ASP A 953 20.95 35.18 -29.02
N ALA A 954 21.81 35.99 -29.66
CA ALA A 954 21.56 36.59 -30.97
C ALA A 954 21.36 35.53 -32.09
N ALA A 955 22.19 34.49 -32.12
CA ALA A 955 22.05 33.38 -33.08
C ALA A 955 20.71 32.65 -32.91
N LYS A 956 20.21 32.50 -31.69
CA LYS A 956 18.84 31.98 -31.46
C LYS A 956 17.81 32.91 -32.07
N LEU A 957 17.83 34.22 -31.77
CA LEU A 957 16.89 35.19 -32.33
C LEU A 957 16.85 35.12 -33.88
N HIS A 958 18.02 34.95 -34.52
CA HIS A 958 18.16 34.86 -35.97
C HIS A 958 17.54 33.62 -36.62
N LEU A 959 17.46 32.49 -35.92
CA LEU A 959 16.82 31.28 -36.45
C LEU A 959 15.30 31.43 -36.65
N PHE A 960 14.65 32.25 -35.82
CA PHE A 960 13.19 32.37 -35.81
C PHE A 960 12.67 33.73 -36.30
N CYS A 961 13.56 34.70 -36.59
CA CYS A 961 13.18 35.99 -37.16
C CYS A 961 12.44 35.85 -38.50
N GLY A 962 11.51 36.77 -38.73
CA GLY A 962 10.73 36.90 -39.95
C GLY A 962 11.57 37.47 -41.09
N ASP A 963 12.17 38.62 -40.83
CA ASP A 963 13.24 39.22 -41.62
C ASP A 963 14.60 39.03 -40.90
N PRO A 964 15.42 38.06 -41.34
CA PRO A 964 16.72 37.79 -40.73
C PRO A 964 17.77 38.80 -41.19
N ALA A 965 17.59 39.43 -42.35
CA ALA A 965 18.51 40.44 -42.86
C ALA A 965 18.40 41.71 -42.01
N ALA A 966 17.17 42.13 -41.66
CA ALA A 966 16.93 43.23 -40.73
C ALA A 966 17.51 42.94 -39.34
N LEU A 967 17.33 41.72 -38.80
CA LEU A 967 17.93 41.36 -37.51
C LEU A 967 19.46 41.41 -37.56
N LEU A 968 20.09 40.96 -38.65
CA LEU A 968 21.54 41.03 -38.80
C LEU A 968 22.02 42.49 -38.67
N ASP A 969 21.42 43.40 -39.43
CA ASP A 969 21.80 44.81 -39.39
C ASP A 969 21.58 45.43 -37.98
N VAL A 970 20.58 44.97 -37.22
CA VAL A 970 20.37 45.30 -35.79
C VAL A 970 21.44 44.71 -34.86
N VAL A 971 21.90 43.47 -35.09
CA VAL A 971 22.99 42.85 -34.28
C VAL A 971 24.31 43.63 -34.46
N ALA A 972 24.57 44.12 -35.68
CA ALA A 972 25.73 44.99 -35.96
C ALA A 972 25.66 46.30 -35.16
N GLU A 973 24.51 46.99 -35.22
CA GLU A 973 24.27 48.26 -34.51
C GLU A 973 24.41 48.11 -32.99
N VAL A 974 23.66 47.17 -32.40
CA VAL A 974 23.54 47.03 -30.93
C VAL A 974 24.85 46.57 -30.28
N LEU A 975 25.63 45.72 -30.95
CA LEU A 975 26.87 45.19 -30.37
C LEU A 975 28.09 46.06 -30.69
N GLY A 976 27.99 46.96 -31.68
CA GLY A 976 28.84 48.16 -31.78
C GLY A 976 30.34 47.90 -31.94
N VAL A 977 30.71 46.84 -32.67
CA VAL A 977 32.12 46.48 -32.93
C VAL A 977 32.44 46.64 -34.43
N PRO A 978 32.85 47.84 -34.90
CA PRO A 978 33.54 47.93 -36.19
C PRO A 978 34.83 47.11 -36.11
N ARG A 979 35.24 46.49 -37.22
CA ARG A 979 36.53 45.77 -37.31
C ARG A 979 37.67 46.67 -36.82
N GLN A 980 38.33 46.24 -35.73
CA GLN A 980 39.63 46.72 -35.30
C GLN A 980 40.60 45.54 -35.39
N ASP A 981 41.81 45.78 -35.89
CA ASP A 981 42.75 44.72 -36.25
C ASP A 981 43.01 43.73 -35.10
N GLY A 982 42.91 42.43 -35.42
CA GLY A 982 43.02 41.36 -34.42
C GLY A 982 41.77 41.15 -33.56
N ARG A 983 40.58 41.47 -34.06
CA ARG A 983 39.29 41.04 -33.49
C ARG A 983 38.31 40.60 -34.58
N LEU A 984 37.59 39.51 -34.32
CA LEU A 984 36.39 39.11 -35.09
C LEU A 984 35.37 40.27 -35.15
N SER A 985 34.72 40.42 -36.31
CA SER A 985 33.51 41.24 -36.40
C SER A 985 32.33 40.56 -35.70
N GLY A 986 31.25 41.32 -35.46
CA GLY A 986 30.04 40.74 -34.86
C GLY A 986 29.45 39.60 -35.69
N ALA A 987 29.52 39.68 -37.02
CA ALA A 987 29.09 38.60 -37.92
C ALA A 987 29.99 37.36 -37.81
N GLU A 988 31.31 37.55 -37.66
CA GLU A 988 32.26 36.43 -37.50
C GLU A 988 32.07 35.71 -36.15
N GLU A 989 31.79 36.42 -35.05
CA GLU A 989 31.37 35.77 -33.79
C GLU A 989 29.99 35.07 -33.92
N LEU A 990 29.06 35.66 -34.68
CA LEU A 990 27.71 35.10 -34.91
C LEU A 990 27.74 33.83 -35.78
N VAL A 991 28.64 33.75 -36.77
CA VAL A 991 28.93 32.52 -37.54
C VAL A 991 29.37 31.40 -36.63
N LEU A 992 30.32 31.66 -35.71
CA LEU A 992 30.74 30.68 -34.72
C LEU A 992 29.58 30.27 -33.79
N ALA A 993 28.74 31.21 -33.36
CA ALA A 993 27.57 30.91 -32.54
C ALA A 993 26.56 30.00 -33.24
N HIS A 994 26.24 30.24 -34.52
CA HIS A 994 25.38 29.36 -35.32
C HIS A 994 26.02 27.98 -35.55
N ALA A 995 27.31 27.92 -35.87
CA ALA A 995 28.02 26.64 -36.04
C ALA A 995 28.07 25.82 -34.73
N GLN A 996 28.12 26.47 -33.56
CA GLN A 996 28.01 25.78 -32.26
C GLN A 996 26.64 25.14 -32.05
N LEU A 997 25.56 25.83 -32.44
CA LEU A 997 24.19 25.33 -32.36
C LEU A 997 23.98 24.12 -33.30
N VAL A 998 24.36 24.28 -34.57
CA VAL A 998 24.21 23.25 -35.61
C VAL A 998 25.12 22.04 -35.36
N GLY A 999 26.27 22.23 -34.70
CA GLY A 999 27.23 21.16 -34.38
C GLY A 999 26.70 19.99 -33.52
N ARG A 1000 25.51 20.09 -32.92
CA ARG A 1000 24.86 18.95 -32.23
C ARG A 1000 24.08 18.02 -33.17
N TYR A 1001 24.03 18.30 -34.48
CA TYR A 1001 23.19 17.57 -35.43
C TYR A 1001 23.44 16.05 -35.48
N PRO A 1002 24.67 15.53 -35.62
CA PRO A 1002 24.90 14.08 -35.73
C PRO A 1002 24.39 13.32 -34.50
N GLU A 1003 24.74 13.80 -33.31
CA GLU A 1003 24.34 13.19 -32.02
C GLU A 1003 22.82 13.15 -31.84
N ARG A 1004 22.07 14.13 -32.37
CA ARG A 1004 20.60 14.16 -32.34
C ARG A 1004 19.97 13.34 -33.46
N ARG A 1005 20.51 13.40 -34.68
CA ARG A 1005 20.03 12.64 -35.84
C ARG A 1005 20.15 11.13 -35.61
N ASP A 1006 21.28 10.66 -35.09
CA ASP A 1006 21.50 9.23 -34.90
C ASP A 1006 20.67 8.64 -33.74
N ARG A 1007 20.25 9.44 -32.75
CA ARG A 1007 19.23 9.04 -31.77
C ARG A 1007 17.84 8.96 -32.38
N MET A 1008 17.45 9.94 -33.20
CA MET A 1008 16.16 9.98 -33.88
C MET A 1008 16.07 9.06 -35.12
N ARG A 1009 17.03 8.13 -35.32
CA ARG A 1009 17.04 7.21 -36.46
C ARG A 1009 15.87 6.22 -36.37
N GLY A 1010 14.80 6.49 -37.12
CA GLY A 1010 13.55 5.73 -37.10
C GLY A 1010 12.38 6.45 -36.40
N HIS A 1011 12.60 7.65 -35.85
CA HIS A 1011 11.54 8.46 -35.25
C HIS A 1011 10.63 9.08 -36.33
N PRO A 1012 9.30 8.96 -36.22
CA PRO A 1012 8.34 9.77 -36.98
C PRO A 1012 8.64 11.28 -37.13
N ARG A 1013 9.34 11.97 -36.20
CA ARG A 1013 9.73 13.38 -36.40
C ARG A 1013 11.13 13.59 -37.01
N ALA A 1014 11.88 12.55 -37.35
CA ALA A 1014 13.23 12.67 -37.91
C ALA A 1014 13.28 13.58 -39.15
N GLU A 1015 12.29 13.47 -40.06
CA GLU A 1015 12.19 14.36 -41.21
C GLU A 1015 11.89 15.83 -40.84
N VAL A 1016 11.08 16.05 -39.80
CA VAL A 1016 10.75 17.40 -39.32
C VAL A 1016 12.01 18.06 -38.76
N TYR A 1017 12.81 17.28 -38.02
CA TYR A 1017 14.11 17.72 -37.53
C TYR A 1017 15.11 17.99 -38.66
N GLU A 1018 15.24 17.10 -39.66
CA GLU A 1018 16.12 17.37 -40.81
C GLU A 1018 15.69 18.64 -41.57
N ARG A 1019 14.39 18.86 -41.79
CA ARG A 1019 13.86 20.10 -42.39
C ARG A 1019 14.21 21.33 -41.55
N GLN A 1020 14.14 21.23 -40.22
CA GLN A 1020 14.53 22.32 -39.32
C GLN A 1020 16.04 22.58 -39.36
N VAL A 1021 16.89 21.54 -39.35
CA VAL A 1021 18.35 21.70 -39.38
C VAL A 1021 18.83 22.26 -40.72
N ARG A 1022 18.23 21.87 -41.85
CA ARG A 1022 18.50 22.50 -43.15
C ARG A 1022 18.27 24.02 -43.08
N ARG A 1023 17.12 24.45 -42.56
CA ARG A 1023 16.82 25.87 -42.31
C ARG A 1023 17.82 26.56 -41.36
N GLN A 1024 18.40 25.84 -40.39
CA GLN A 1024 19.46 26.38 -39.53
C GLN A 1024 20.80 26.53 -40.27
N VAL A 1025 21.12 25.62 -41.20
CA VAL A 1025 22.29 25.74 -42.08
C VAL A 1025 22.10 26.87 -43.10
N ASP A 1026 20.91 27.02 -43.69
CA ASP A 1026 20.58 28.12 -44.60
C ASP A 1026 20.76 29.49 -43.90
N ARG A 1027 20.32 29.59 -42.63
CA ARG A 1027 20.56 30.76 -41.79
C ARG A 1027 22.03 30.99 -41.45
N LEU A 1028 22.82 29.93 -41.24
CA LEU A 1028 24.28 30.04 -41.02
C LEU A 1028 24.99 30.54 -42.29
N ALA A 1029 24.64 30.02 -43.46
CA ALA A 1029 25.14 30.50 -44.75
C ALA A 1029 24.85 32.00 -44.95
N GLN A 1030 23.62 32.42 -44.64
CA GLN A 1030 23.21 33.84 -44.70
C GLN A 1030 24.07 34.78 -43.83
N VAL A 1031 24.66 34.31 -42.71
CA VAL A 1031 25.63 35.12 -41.94
C VAL A 1031 27.03 35.08 -42.56
N VAL A 1032 27.47 33.92 -43.08
CA VAL A 1032 28.75 33.79 -43.80
C VAL A 1032 28.81 34.74 -45.00
N ASP A 1033 27.76 34.76 -45.84
CA ASP A 1033 27.68 35.63 -47.02
C ASP A 1033 27.75 37.13 -46.65
N ARG A 1034 27.28 37.51 -45.45
CA ARG A 1034 27.39 38.89 -44.92
C ARG A 1034 28.78 39.20 -44.34
N CYS A 1035 29.52 38.22 -43.78
CA CYS A 1035 30.87 38.43 -43.26
C CYS A 1035 31.87 38.93 -44.32
N ASP A 1036 31.60 38.59 -45.58
CA ASP A 1036 32.49 38.88 -46.72
C ASP A 1036 31.99 40.10 -47.54
N GLY A 1037 30.81 40.65 -47.21
CA GLY A 1037 30.14 41.76 -47.90
C GLY A 1037 30.26 43.16 -47.24
N SER A 1038 31.12 43.29 -46.23
CA SER A 1038 31.29 44.43 -45.30
C SER A 1038 30.15 44.61 -44.27
N TRP A 1039 30.53 44.42 -43.01
CA TRP A 1039 29.72 44.36 -41.77
C TRP A 1039 30.67 44.57 -40.58
#